data_AF-A0A7X1NTU0-F1
#
_entry.id   AF-A0A7X1NTU0-F1
#
_cell.length_a   1.000
_cell.length_b   1.000
_cell.length_c   1.000
_cell.angle_alpha   90.00
_cell.angle_beta   90.00
_cell.angle_gamma   90.00
#
_symmetry.space_group_name_H-M   'P 1'
#
loop_
_entity.id
_entity.type
_entity.pdbx_description
1 polymer ?
#
loop_
_entity_poly.entity_id
_entity_poly.type
_entity_poly.pdbx_seq_one_letter_code
_entity_poly.pdbx_strand_id
1 'polypeptide(L)'
;MRLLPRPPTSFQVGRLALATLAGLALGALLARGVLSVVLALVPPGQPLVRALVGGLGALLSVTLAFGLTGALSARALPLGRLGLSRGQARLRAGVASGATAGLLLVPLGTVLGLASVSQEGLLEDALGGAHLALPVALACALYGLISGGVLGLLTVRAGLAWRPALGGLLGFGAVGLLGGAVIGWAGVPNLLAGGGWALLGLLAAFLVTLQVVGDLTVAFSIDAAAAHPERDGAGGEQVKLTLAALGLTLLGGWGVTQQAVSFVQSRPAAPTPLAVPRTAGVDCAPPTDPLEVALWRVTTRDGRPDLSCGNAFLGFLHTPGPLPAFSGQPPTPHGGFDGLADQIAGARREVLYAVMEWEDDPGRGPGAVLAGGVARLYRQVQANPAAYPDGVTVRVALGNYPAVANLTWGLQVYAALRDLLAAGVPLADPERGWRVEVANFTGTFPHSHAKLLVTDGTDLTAMGFNAAPVHLPSRRAGGHGGDMRDLGLRVRGPVARDGVTVFDDLWARSRVLNCAPGVTAQTVRSACQAGELAVPEHPQGTASFPLQRAGGERVFGLYRREGFQMADAALISLLDASRDRIDLMHVNFSMTLRCTLALLNPRLCTFGADALPWMRALVRAAERGVTIRAIVREEGFLGLENHIGLAVLRGELAARGLSERFEARWYPGALHAKTMLVDGQMLTVGSQNLHYSSWAPRGLNEYTLATTAPAAAQGYAREFAFFWSQSPPAELPGWLSAGVGSE
;
A
#
# COMPACT_ATOMS: atom_id res chain seq x y z
N MET A 1 -5.90 -46.00 -38.85
CA MET A 1 -6.00 -45.07 -37.70
C MET A 1 -4.63 -44.96 -37.05
N ARG A 2 -3.95 -43.80 -37.13
CA ARG A 2 -2.74 -43.55 -36.34
C ARG A 2 -3.19 -42.90 -35.03
N LEU A 3 -3.40 -43.70 -34.00
CA LEU A 3 -3.94 -43.25 -32.71
C LEU A 3 -2.88 -42.60 -31.81
N LEU A 4 -1.60 -42.61 -32.19
CA LEU A 4 -0.53 -42.02 -31.42
C LEU A 4 0.21 -40.91 -32.20
N PRO A 5 0.49 -39.76 -31.57
CA PRO A 5 1.35 -38.73 -32.12
C PRO A 5 2.69 -39.29 -32.57
N ARG A 6 3.27 -38.72 -33.62
CA ARG A 6 4.71 -38.90 -33.86
C ARG A 6 5.46 -38.18 -32.74
N PRO A 7 6.43 -38.83 -32.07
CA PRO A 7 7.23 -38.17 -31.06
C PRO A 7 7.94 -36.96 -31.68
N PRO A 8 8.09 -35.85 -30.93
CA PRO A 8 8.81 -34.68 -31.42
C PRO A 8 10.25 -35.07 -31.76
N THR A 9 10.76 -34.55 -32.88
CA THR A 9 12.17 -34.77 -33.21
C THR A 9 13.05 -33.94 -32.28
N SER A 10 14.25 -34.42 -31.94
CA SER A 10 15.26 -33.65 -31.19
C SER A 10 15.52 -32.28 -31.84
N PHE A 11 15.47 -32.23 -33.17
CA PHE A 11 15.58 -31.01 -33.96
C PHE A 11 14.43 -30.01 -33.72
N GLN A 12 13.20 -30.48 -33.55
CA GLN A 12 12.04 -29.64 -33.24
C GLN A 12 12.17 -29.04 -31.83
N VAL A 13 12.56 -29.85 -30.85
CA VAL A 13 12.83 -29.40 -29.47
C VAL A 13 13.93 -28.34 -29.44
N GLY A 14 15.08 -28.60 -30.09
CA GLY A 14 16.19 -27.66 -30.14
C GLY A 14 15.83 -26.31 -30.79
N ARG A 15 14.97 -26.32 -31.82
CA ARG A 15 14.48 -25.09 -32.45
C ARG A 15 13.59 -24.25 -31.53
N LEU A 16 12.67 -24.88 -30.80
CA LEU A 16 11.81 -24.20 -29.84
C LEU A 16 12.62 -23.60 -28.69
N ALA A 17 13.62 -24.35 -28.20
CA ALA A 17 14.54 -23.85 -27.17
C ALA A 17 15.33 -22.63 -27.66
N LEU A 18 15.91 -22.70 -28.87
CA LEU A 18 16.66 -21.58 -29.46
C LEU A 18 15.76 -20.35 -29.71
N ALA A 19 14.53 -20.56 -30.19
CA ALA A 19 13.54 -19.48 -30.36
C ALA A 19 13.23 -18.76 -29.04
N THR A 20 13.11 -19.52 -27.95
CA THR A 20 12.86 -18.98 -26.61
C THR A 20 14.06 -18.20 -26.10
N LEU A 21 15.28 -18.77 -26.22
CA LEU A 21 16.52 -18.09 -25.83
C LEU A 21 16.73 -16.78 -26.61
N ALA A 22 16.44 -16.76 -27.91
CA ALA A 22 16.51 -15.55 -28.72
C ALA A 22 15.52 -14.47 -28.26
N GLY A 23 14.29 -14.85 -27.92
CA GLY A 23 13.31 -13.94 -27.34
C GLY A 23 13.74 -13.39 -25.99
N LEU A 24 14.23 -14.25 -25.09
CA LEU A 24 14.77 -13.83 -23.79
C LEU A 24 15.94 -12.86 -23.93
N ALA A 25 16.86 -13.11 -24.87
CA ALA A 25 17.98 -12.23 -25.16
C ALA A 25 17.51 -10.85 -25.67
N LEU A 26 16.52 -10.82 -26.59
CA LEU A 26 15.91 -9.56 -27.04
C LEU A 26 15.24 -8.81 -25.89
N GLY A 27 14.44 -9.49 -25.07
CA GLY A 27 13.77 -8.89 -23.92
C GLY A 27 14.76 -8.27 -22.95
N ALA A 28 15.84 -8.99 -22.63
CA ALA A 28 16.92 -8.50 -21.78
C ALA A 28 17.63 -7.27 -22.40
N LEU A 29 17.89 -7.29 -23.71
CA LEU A 29 18.52 -6.17 -24.42
C LEU A 29 17.63 -4.92 -24.44
N LEU A 30 16.33 -5.07 -24.65
CA LEU A 30 15.38 -3.96 -24.64
C LEU A 30 15.22 -3.39 -23.21
N ALA A 31 15.05 -4.27 -22.22
CA ALA A 31 14.87 -3.87 -20.84
C ALA A 31 16.12 -3.22 -20.23
N ARG A 32 17.32 -3.68 -20.59
CA ARG A 32 18.58 -3.12 -20.05
C ARG A 32 19.17 -2.00 -20.89
N GLY A 33 19.04 -2.07 -22.21
CA GLY A 33 19.62 -1.08 -23.12
C GLY A 33 18.67 0.07 -23.37
N VAL A 34 17.66 -0.18 -24.21
CA VAL A 34 16.74 0.86 -24.71
C VAL A 34 16.00 1.55 -23.57
N LEU A 35 15.46 0.78 -22.63
CA LEU A 35 14.70 1.36 -21.52
C LEU A 35 15.57 2.20 -20.59
N SER A 36 16.81 1.79 -20.32
CA SER A 36 17.74 2.59 -19.49
C SER A 36 18.07 3.92 -20.15
N VAL A 37 18.27 3.95 -21.47
CA VAL A 37 18.50 5.18 -22.23
C VAL A 37 17.26 6.07 -22.20
N VAL A 38 16.07 5.52 -22.44
CA VAL A 38 14.81 6.28 -22.40
C VAL A 38 14.55 6.84 -21.00
N LEU A 39 14.77 6.05 -19.94
CA LEU A 39 14.64 6.51 -18.56
C LEU A 39 15.68 7.56 -18.17
N ALA A 40 16.87 7.54 -18.78
CA ALA A 40 17.88 8.58 -18.57
C ALA A 40 17.45 9.94 -19.17
N LEU A 41 16.63 9.95 -20.21
CA LEU A 41 16.06 11.17 -20.81
C LEU A 41 14.92 11.77 -19.98
N VAL A 42 14.32 11.01 -19.07
CA VAL A 42 13.27 11.51 -18.17
C VAL A 42 13.90 12.13 -16.92
N PRO A 43 13.64 13.41 -16.59
CA PRO A 43 14.25 14.08 -15.45
C PRO A 43 14.10 13.32 -14.12
N PRO A 44 15.14 13.26 -13.26
CA PRO A 44 15.10 12.51 -12.00
C PRO A 44 14.06 13.04 -11.00
N GLY A 45 13.65 14.31 -11.11
CA GLY A 45 12.57 14.91 -10.32
C GLY A 45 11.15 14.45 -10.72
N GLN A 46 11.01 13.53 -11.68
CA GLN A 46 9.71 13.01 -12.15
C GLN A 46 9.60 11.49 -11.96
N PRO A 47 9.65 10.98 -10.72
CA PRO A 47 9.69 9.54 -10.45
C PRO A 47 8.48 8.78 -11.01
N LEU A 48 7.29 9.40 -11.06
CA LEU A 48 6.11 8.76 -11.62
C LEU A 48 6.14 8.66 -13.15
N VAL A 49 6.67 9.68 -13.84
CA VAL A 49 6.87 9.60 -15.30
C VAL A 49 7.90 8.52 -15.62
N ARG A 50 8.98 8.44 -14.83
CA ARG A 50 9.97 7.36 -14.93
C ARG A 50 9.35 6.00 -14.66
N ALA A 51 8.49 5.86 -13.65
CA ALA A 51 7.80 4.60 -13.37
C ALA A 51 6.84 4.20 -14.51
N LEU A 52 6.08 5.15 -15.07
CA LEU A 52 5.17 4.91 -16.20
C LEU A 52 5.96 4.49 -17.45
N VAL A 53 6.98 5.25 -17.83
CA VAL A 53 7.86 4.95 -18.97
C VAL A 53 8.58 3.61 -18.76
N GLY A 54 9.02 3.35 -17.53
CA GLY A 54 9.61 2.09 -17.10
C GLY A 54 8.64 0.91 -17.28
N GLY A 55 7.42 1.05 -16.77
CA GLY A 55 6.37 0.03 -16.86
C GLY A 55 5.93 -0.25 -18.30
N LEU A 56 5.70 0.80 -19.09
CA LEU A 56 5.37 0.67 -20.52
C LEU A 56 6.54 0.05 -21.30
N GLY A 57 7.77 0.43 -21.00
CA GLY A 57 8.96 -0.14 -21.61
C GLY A 57 9.16 -1.61 -21.25
N ALA A 58 8.89 -2.00 -19.99
CA ALA A 58 8.92 -3.39 -19.55
C ALA A 58 7.85 -4.22 -20.25
N LEU A 59 6.60 -3.72 -20.32
CA LEU A 59 5.50 -4.35 -21.05
C LEU A 59 5.87 -4.57 -22.51
N LEU A 60 6.37 -3.53 -23.18
CA LEU A 60 6.81 -3.61 -24.57
C LEU A 60 7.95 -4.62 -24.75
N SER A 61 8.92 -4.64 -23.85
CA SER A 61 10.06 -5.58 -23.90
C SER A 61 9.58 -7.03 -23.81
N VAL A 62 8.64 -7.33 -22.92
CA VAL A 62 8.05 -8.67 -22.78
C VAL A 62 7.23 -9.04 -24.01
N THR A 63 6.36 -8.15 -24.49
CA THR A 63 5.56 -8.36 -25.70
C THR A 63 6.42 -8.66 -26.91
N LEU A 64 7.50 -7.90 -27.12
CA LEU A 64 8.43 -8.10 -28.24
C LEU A 64 9.27 -9.38 -28.09
N ALA A 65 9.72 -9.70 -26.87
CA ALA A 65 10.44 -10.94 -26.59
C ALA A 65 9.61 -12.18 -26.94
N PHE A 66 8.40 -12.27 -26.41
CA PHE A 66 7.48 -13.38 -26.69
C PHE A 66 6.99 -13.38 -28.13
N GLY A 67 6.82 -12.20 -28.74
CA GLY A 67 6.50 -12.09 -30.16
C GLY A 67 7.61 -12.66 -31.06
N LEU A 68 8.88 -12.38 -30.73
CA LEU A 68 10.02 -12.97 -31.43
C LEU A 68 10.07 -14.49 -31.22
N THR A 69 9.88 -14.97 -29.99
CA THR A 69 9.83 -16.40 -29.69
C THR A 69 8.77 -17.11 -30.52
N GLY A 70 7.52 -16.62 -30.53
CA GLY A 70 6.45 -17.20 -31.34
C GLY A 70 6.76 -17.19 -32.84
N ALA A 71 7.28 -16.08 -33.37
CA ALA A 71 7.65 -15.97 -34.77
C ALA A 71 8.75 -16.98 -35.17
N LEU A 72 9.74 -17.20 -34.32
CA LEU A 72 10.81 -18.17 -34.55
C LEU A 72 10.31 -19.62 -34.37
N SER A 73 9.45 -19.87 -33.38
CA SER A 73 8.79 -21.16 -33.13
C SER A 73 7.92 -21.62 -34.29
N ALA A 74 7.37 -20.71 -35.11
CA ALA A 74 6.49 -21.04 -36.24
C ALA A 74 7.03 -22.13 -37.20
N ARG A 75 8.37 -22.26 -37.32
CA ARG A 75 9.01 -23.30 -38.16
C ARG A 75 8.99 -24.69 -37.54
N ALA A 76 8.79 -24.79 -36.24
CA ALA A 76 8.65 -26.03 -35.49
C ALA A 76 7.18 -26.44 -35.33
N LEU A 77 6.24 -25.58 -35.74
CA LEU A 77 4.81 -25.84 -35.73
C LEU A 77 4.35 -26.37 -37.10
N PRO A 78 3.31 -27.23 -37.16
CA PRO A 78 2.81 -27.81 -38.42
C PRO A 78 1.99 -26.82 -39.28
N LEU A 79 2.24 -25.51 -39.16
CA LEU A 79 1.46 -24.44 -39.79
C LEU A 79 1.50 -24.46 -41.32
N GLY A 80 2.59 -24.97 -41.90
CA GLY A 80 2.71 -25.12 -43.35
C GLY A 80 1.70 -26.10 -43.95
N ARG A 81 1.17 -27.05 -43.15
CA ARG A 81 0.12 -27.97 -43.61
C ARG A 81 -1.18 -27.24 -43.90
N LEU A 82 -1.45 -26.15 -43.19
CA LEU A 82 -2.65 -25.32 -43.32
C LEU A 82 -2.59 -24.33 -44.50
N GLY A 83 -1.68 -24.54 -45.46
CA GLY A 83 -1.51 -23.66 -46.63
C GLY A 83 -0.91 -22.29 -46.31
N LEU A 84 -0.38 -22.08 -45.10
CA LEU A 84 0.20 -20.80 -44.70
C LEU A 84 1.59 -20.61 -45.30
N SER A 85 1.83 -19.42 -45.87
CA SER A 85 3.18 -19.03 -46.27
C SER A 85 4.08 -18.89 -45.03
N ARG A 86 5.40 -19.00 -45.23
CA ARG A 86 6.38 -18.82 -44.14
C ARG A 86 6.23 -17.49 -43.42
N GLY A 87 5.88 -16.41 -44.16
CA GLY A 87 5.64 -15.10 -43.58
C GLY A 87 4.38 -15.06 -42.73
N GLN A 88 3.28 -15.64 -43.23
CA GLN A 88 2.00 -15.70 -42.50
C GLN A 88 2.11 -16.53 -41.22
N ALA A 89 2.78 -17.68 -41.27
CA ALA A 89 2.99 -18.53 -40.09
C ALA A 89 3.78 -17.80 -38.99
N ARG A 90 4.86 -17.11 -39.36
CA ARG A 90 5.67 -16.31 -38.43
C ARG A 90 4.88 -15.17 -37.82
N LEU A 91 4.17 -14.40 -38.64
CA LEU A 91 3.38 -13.27 -38.18
C LEU A 91 2.29 -13.73 -37.19
N ARG A 92 1.54 -14.76 -37.54
CA ARG A 92 0.42 -15.26 -36.71
C ARG A 92 0.92 -15.84 -35.38
N ALA A 93 1.99 -16.63 -35.39
CA ALA A 93 2.57 -17.17 -34.16
C ALA A 93 3.20 -16.08 -33.26
N GLY A 94 3.87 -15.10 -33.86
CA GLY A 94 4.42 -13.96 -33.14
C GLY A 94 3.33 -13.08 -32.52
N VAL A 95 2.28 -12.74 -33.27
CA VAL A 95 1.14 -11.97 -32.74
C VAL A 95 0.46 -12.70 -31.59
N ALA A 96 0.19 -14.01 -31.73
CA ALA A 96 -0.45 -14.80 -30.69
C ALA A 96 0.37 -14.78 -29.38
N SER A 97 1.67 -15.07 -29.47
CA SER A 97 2.56 -15.14 -28.31
C SER A 97 2.78 -13.77 -27.67
N GLY A 98 3.08 -12.75 -28.48
CA GLY A 98 3.35 -11.40 -27.99
C GLY A 98 2.12 -10.71 -27.39
N ALA A 99 0.96 -10.78 -28.06
CA ALA A 99 -0.27 -10.16 -27.56
C ALA A 99 -0.73 -10.83 -26.26
N THR A 100 -0.66 -12.16 -26.17
CA THR A 100 -1.03 -12.90 -24.95
C THR A 100 -0.11 -12.54 -23.78
N ALA A 101 1.21 -12.51 -24.01
CA ALA A 101 2.18 -12.13 -22.97
C ALA A 101 1.96 -10.69 -22.48
N GLY A 102 1.67 -9.76 -23.39
CA GLY A 102 1.37 -8.37 -23.04
C GLY A 102 0.07 -8.22 -22.24
N LEU A 103 -1.02 -8.87 -22.68
CA LEU A 103 -2.32 -8.81 -22.01
C LEU A 103 -2.30 -9.41 -20.60
N LEU A 104 -1.49 -10.45 -20.38
CA LEU A 104 -1.43 -11.15 -19.09
C LEU A 104 -0.42 -10.56 -18.10
N LEU A 105 0.48 -9.67 -18.53
CA LEU A 105 1.48 -9.08 -17.65
C LEU A 105 0.85 -8.31 -16.47
N VAL A 106 -0.17 -7.49 -16.74
CA VAL A 106 -0.84 -6.67 -15.73
C VAL A 106 -1.72 -7.51 -14.80
N PRO A 107 -2.63 -8.38 -15.30
CA PRO A 107 -3.41 -9.27 -14.43
C PRO A 107 -2.54 -10.21 -13.61
N LEU A 108 -1.46 -10.76 -14.18
CA LEU A 108 -0.56 -11.64 -13.43
C LEU A 108 0.23 -10.88 -12.37
N GLY A 109 0.74 -9.69 -12.70
CA GLY A 109 1.35 -8.80 -11.70
C GLY A 109 0.37 -8.42 -10.59
N THR A 110 -0.90 -8.22 -10.94
CA THR A 110 -1.98 -7.92 -9.97
C THR A 110 -2.31 -9.14 -9.12
N VAL A 111 -2.41 -10.35 -9.68
CA VAL A 111 -2.64 -11.59 -8.92
C VAL A 111 -1.47 -11.90 -8.00
N LEU A 112 -0.23 -11.67 -8.44
CA LEU A 112 0.95 -11.84 -7.58
C LEU A 112 0.99 -10.79 -6.48
N GLY A 113 0.62 -9.53 -6.78
CA GLY A 113 0.44 -8.48 -5.78
C GLY A 113 -0.69 -8.82 -4.79
N LEU A 114 -1.84 -9.28 -5.27
CA LEU A 114 -2.97 -9.69 -4.45
C LEU A 114 -2.66 -10.91 -3.60
N ALA A 115 -1.95 -11.90 -4.14
CA ALA A 115 -1.48 -13.06 -3.38
C ALA A 115 -0.55 -12.64 -2.25
N SER A 116 0.31 -11.63 -2.48
CA SER A 116 1.16 -11.06 -1.42
C SER A 116 0.40 -10.21 -0.39
N VAL A 117 -0.75 -9.64 -0.78
CA VAL A 117 -1.63 -8.87 0.12
C VAL A 117 -2.58 -9.80 0.89
N SER A 118 -3.04 -10.90 0.29
CA SER A 118 -3.89 -11.91 0.93
C SER A 118 -3.14 -12.82 1.91
N GLN A 119 -1.85 -12.56 2.16
CA GLN A 119 -1.05 -13.21 3.21
C GLN A 119 -1.40 -12.73 4.62
N GLU A 120 -2.47 -11.97 4.82
CA GLU A 120 -2.96 -11.56 6.15
C GLU A 120 -3.82 -12.66 6.85
N GLY A 121 -3.30 -13.90 6.92
CA GLY A 121 -3.62 -14.82 8.03
C GLY A 121 -4.57 -16.01 7.79
N LEU A 122 -5.06 -16.30 6.58
CA LEU A 122 -6.01 -17.43 6.37
C LEU A 122 -5.52 -18.59 5.49
N LEU A 123 -4.47 -18.41 4.68
CA LEU A 123 -4.05 -19.42 3.69
C LEU A 123 -2.71 -20.11 4.00
N GLU A 124 -1.86 -19.55 4.87
CA GLU A 124 -0.57 -20.16 5.24
C GLU A 124 -0.76 -21.45 6.04
N ASP A 125 -1.66 -21.44 7.03
CA ASP A 125 -1.92 -22.61 7.89
C ASP A 125 -2.58 -23.80 7.16
N ALA A 126 -3.27 -23.53 6.04
CA ALA A 126 -4.03 -24.56 5.32
C ALA A 126 -3.27 -25.19 4.14
N LEU A 127 -2.31 -24.47 3.50
CA LEU A 127 -1.74 -24.89 2.21
C LEU A 127 -0.21 -25.05 2.21
N GLY A 128 0.54 -24.59 3.21
CA GLY A 128 2.01 -24.68 3.22
C GLY A 128 2.63 -24.13 1.93
N GLY A 129 3.75 -24.70 1.44
CA GLY A 129 4.41 -24.31 0.18
C GLY A 129 3.57 -24.42 -1.11
N ALA A 130 2.33 -24.94 -1.04
CA ALA A 130 1.43 -25.03 -2.18
C ALA A 130 0.76 -23.69 -2.56
N HIS A 131 0.82 -22.68 -1.69
CA HIS A 131 0.22 -21.36 -1.94
C HIS A 131 0.78 -20.63 -3.17
N LEU A 132 2.05 -20.87 -3.55
CA LEU A 132 2.64 -20.31 -4.77
C LEU A 132 2.47 -21.22 -5.99
N ALA A 133 2.35 -22.54 -5.78
CA ALA A 133 2.28 -23.50 -6.86
C ALA A 133 0.99 -23.35 -7.68
N LEU A 134 -0.14 -23.17 -7.00
CA LEU A 134 -1.45 -23.05 -7.63
C LEU A 134 -1.60 -21.75 -8.45
N PRO A 135 -1.22 -20.55 -7.95
CA PRO A 135 -1.24 -19.34 -8.76
C PRO A 135 -0.31 -19.40 -9.96
N VAL A 136 0.91 -19.93 -9.81
CA VAL A 136 1.85 -20.09 -10.94
C VAL A 136 1.29 -21.06 -11.98
N ALA A 137 0.73 -22.18 -11.55
CA ALA A 137 0.07 -23.14 -12.44
C ALA A 137 -1.11 -22.51 -13.19
N LEU A 138 -1.98 -21.79 -12.47
CA LEU A 138 -3.15 -21.12 -13.05
C LEU A 138 -2.74 -20.05 -14.04
N ALA A 139 -1.71 -19.26 -13.71
CA ALA A 139 -1.14 -18.25 -14.60
C ALA A 139 -0.59 -18.85 -15.89
N CYS A 140 0.22 -19.90 -15.78
CA CYS A 140 0.77 -20.61 -16.94
C CYS A 140 -0.35 -21.26 -17.77
N ALA A 141 -1.32 -21.91 -17.14
CA ALA A 141 -2.46 -22.53 -17.82
C ALA A 141 -3.31 -21.48 -18.55
N LEU A 142 -3.56 -20.33 -17.93
CA LEU A 142 -4.30 -19.21 -18.54
C LEU A 142 -3.54 -18.62 -19.73
N TYR A 143 -2.22 -18.43 -19.59
CA TYR A 143 -1.36 -18.04 -20.70
C TYR A 143 -1.44 -19.05 -21.86
N GLY A 144 -1.32 -20.34 -21.57
CA GLY A 144 -1.41 -21.40 -22.57
C GLY A 144 -2.77 -21.44 -23.27
N LEU A 145 -3.86 -21.33 -22.51
CA LEU A 145 -5.22 -21.32 -23.02
C LEU A 145 -5.44 -20.18 -24.01
N ILE A 146 -5.06 -18.96 -23.62
CA ILE A 146 -5.25 -17.76 -24.45
C ILE A 146 -4.31 -17.81 -25.66
N SER A 147 -3.02 -18.11 -25.45
CA SER A 147 -2.03 -18.14 -26.53
C SER A 147 -2.37 -19.21 -27.57
N GLY A 148 -2.70 -20.42 -27.11
CA GLY A 148 -3.16 -21.52 -27.94
C GLY A 148 -4.46 -21.19 -28.67
N GLY A 149 -5.43 -20.57 -27.98
CA GLY A 149 -6.70 -20.17 -28.57
C GLY A 149 -6.56 -19.08 -29.64
N VAL A 150 -5.77 -18.04 -29.37
CA VAL A 150 -5.47 -16.97 -30.33
C VAL A 150 -4.73 -17.53 -31.55
N LEU A 151 -3.70 -18.36 -31.34
CA LEU A 151 -3.02 -19.02 -32.44
C LEU A 151 -3.96 -19.93 -33.23
N GLY A 152 -4.84 -20.66 -32.54
CA GLY A 152 -5.90 -21.47 -33.13
C GLY A 152 -6.81 -20.62 -34.04
N LEU A 153 -7.38 -19.54 -33.53
CA LEU A 153 -8.21 -18.61 -34.30
C LEU A 153 -7.48 -17.96 -35.46
N LEU A 154 -6.16 -17.77 -35.35
CA LEU A 154 -5.36 -17.24 -36.43
C LEU A 154 -5.00 -18.30 -37.47
N THR A 155 -5.07 -19.60 -37.19
CA THR A 155 -4.50 -20.64 -38.08
C THR A 155 -5.51 -21.68 -38.55
N VAL A 156 -6.43 -22.12 -37.69
CA VAL A 156 -7.47 -23.11 -37.98
C VAL A 156 -8.86 -22.48 -37.93
N ARG A 157 -9.85 -23.16 -38.50
CA ARG A 157 -11.26 -22.74 -38.46
C ARG A 157 -11.71 -22.53 -37.01
N ALA A 158 -12.51 -21.49 -36.75
CA ALA A 158 -12.92 -21.11 -35.40
C ALA A 158 -13.49 -22.28 -34.56
N GLY A 159 -14.30 -23.16 -35.17
CA GLY A 159 -14.85 -24.35 -34.49
C GLY A 159 -13.82 -25.39 -34.05
N LEU A 160 -12.57 -25.26 -34.48
CA LEU A 160 -11.44 -26.13 -34.11
C LEU A 160 -10.42 -25.42 -33.22
N ALA A 161 -10.54 -24.11 -32.99
CA ALA A 161 -9.58 -23.32 -32.22
C ALA A 161 -9.50 -23.73 -30.73
N TRP A 162 -10.56 -24.37 -30.20
CA TRP A 162 -10.57 -24.92 -28.84
C TRP A 162 -9.51 -26.01 -28.65
N ARG A 163 -9.09 -26.72 -29.71
CA ARG A 163 -8.07 -27.77 -29.63
C ARG A 163 -6.69 -27.19 -29.31
N PRO A 164 -6.14 -26.26 -30.10
CA PRO A 164 -4.94 -25.51 -29.72
C PRO A 164 -5.03 -24.84 -28.34
N ALA A 165 -6.21 -24.29 -27.98
CA ALA A 165 -6.43 -23.70 -26.66
C ALA A 165 -6.26 -24.73 -25.52
N LEU A 166 -6.91 -25.89 -25.65
CA LEU A 166 -6.78 -26.99 -24.68
C LEU A 166 -5.36 -27.55 -24.64
N GLY A 167 -4.70 -27.69 -25.79
CA GLY A 167 -3.29 -28.08 -25.87
C GLY A 167 -2.40 -27.14 -25.07
N GLY A 168 -2.57 -25.82 -25.27
CA GLY A 168 -1.85 -24.81 -24.50
C GLY A 168 -2.16 -24.85 -23.00
N LEU A 169 -3.43 -24.94 -22.62
CA LEU A 169 -3.85 -25.07 -21.21
C LEU A 169 -3.11 -26.23 -20.52
N LEU A 170 -3.12 -27.41 -21.15
CA LEU A 170 -2.52 -28.62 -20.57
C LEU A 170 -0.98 -28.55 -20.56
N GLY A 171 -0.35 -28.12 -21.66
CA GLY A 171 1.10 -28.05 -21.77
C GLY A 171 1.72 -27.02 -20.84
N PHE A 172 1.23 -25.77 -20.90
CA PHE A 172 1.73 -24.71 -20.03
C PHE A 172 1.31 -24.94 -18.58
N GLY A 173 0.09 -25.42 -18.32
CA GLY A 173 -0.38 -25.73 -16.97
C GLY A 173 0.44 -26.83 -16.28
N ALA A 174 0.80 -27.89 -17.00
CA ALA A 174 1.63 -28.97 -16.45
C ALA A 174 3.03 -28.48 -16.03
N VAL A 175 3.69 -27.65 -16.85
CA VAL A 175 4.98 -27.05 -16.48
C VAL A 175 4.81 -26.05 -15.34
N GLY A 176 3.73 -25.27 -15.33
CA GLY A 176 3.41 -24.34 -14.24
C GLY A 176 3.21 -25.06 -12.90
N LEU A 177 2.51 -26.21 -12.89
CA LEU A 177 2.37 -27.07 -11.70
C LEU A 177 3.72 -27.60 -11.22
N LEU A 178 4.55 -28.12 -12.13
CA LEU A 178 5.87 -28.64 -11.78
C LEU A 178 6.80 -27.54 -11.26
N GLY A 179 6.87 -26.40 -11.95
CA GLY A 179 7.68 -25.27 -11.53
C GLY A 179 7.20 -24.67 -10.21
N GLY A 180 5.89 -24.57 -10.05
CA GLY A 180 5.24 -24.15 -8.81
C GLY A 180 5.58 -25.08 -7.64
N ALA A 181 5.52 -26.40 -7.84
CA ALA A 181 5.91 -27.38 -6.83
C ALA A 181 7.41 -27.31 -6.49
N VAL A 182 8.27 -27.09 -7.48
CA VAL A 182 9.72 -26.89 -7.25
C VAL A 182 9.98 -25.62 -6.44
N ILE A 183 9.30 -24.52 -6.75
CA ILE A 183 9.40 -23.27 -5.99
C ILE A 183 8.90 -23.46 -4.55
N GLY A 184 7.76 -24.13 -4.38
CA GLY A 184 7.19 -24.44 -3.07
C GLY A 184 8.09 -25.36 -2.24
N TRP A 185 8.77 -26.31 -2.88
CA TRP A 185 9.71 -27.22 -2.22
C TRP A 185 11.06 -26.56 -1.88
N ALA A 186 11.63 -25.78 -2.80
CA ALA A 186 12.90 -25.11 -2.59
C ALA A 186 12.79 -23.96 -1.58
N GLY A 187 11.63 -23.28 -1.55
CA GLY A 187 11.43 -22.05 -0.80
C GLY A 187 12.03 -20.84 -1.53
N VAL A 188 11.26 -19.74 -1.60
CA VAL A 188 11.69 -18.48 -2.22
C VAL A 188 13.05 -17.98 -1.67
N PRO A 189 13.34 -18.05 -0.35
CA PRO A 189 14.61 -17.59 0.21
C PRO A 189 15.83 -18.36 -0.32
N ASN A 190 15.72 -19.68 -0.51
CA ASN A 190 16.84 -20.51 -0.99
C ASN A 190 17.10 -20.31 -2.50
N LEU A 191 16.06 -20.02 -3.28
CA LEU A 191 16.21 -19.65 -4.69
C LEU A 191 16.94 -18.31 -4.86
N LEU A 192 16.80 -17.40 -3.89
CA LEU A 192 17.49 -16.11 -3.86
C LEU A 192 18.92 -16.20 -3.29
N ALA A 193 19.22 -17.22 -2.48
CA ALA A 193 20.54 -17.40 -1.84
C ALA A 193 21.68 -17.69 -2.84
N GLY A 194 21.40 -18.23 -4.03
CA GLY A 194 22.39 -18.47 -5.09
C GLY A 194 22.89 -17.21 -5.83
N GLY A 195 22.40 -16.03 -5.45
CA GLY A 195 22.69 -14.76 -6.13
C GLY A 195 21.89 -14.55 -7.42
N GLY A 196 21.91 -13.32 -7.94
CA GLY A 196 21.06 -12.90 -9.07
C GLY A 196 21.25 -13.73 -10.35
N TRP A 197 22.45 -14.25 -10.61
CA TRP A 197 22.71 -15.07 -11.80
C TRP A 197 22.11 -16.48 -11.73
N ALA A 198 22.09 -17.11 -10.55
CA ALA A 198 21.47 -18.42 -10.36
C ALA A 198 19.94 -18.32 -10.54
N LEU A 199 19.32 -17.29 -9.96
CA LEU A 199 17.90 -17.01 -10.16
C LEU A 199 17.57 -16.76 -11.64
N LEU A 200 18.36 -15.93 -12.32
CA LEU A 200 18.18 -15.67 -13.75
C LEU A 200 18.32 -16.95 -14.58
N GLY A 201 19.28 -17.81 -14.25
CA GLY A 201 19.46 -19.11 -14.89
C GLY A 201 18.25 -20.04 -14.70
N LEU A 202 17.74 -20.12 -13.47
CA LEU A 202 16.55 -20.92 -13.14
C LEU A 202 15.29 -20.40 -13.83
N LEU A 203 15.07 -19.07 -13.84
CA LEU A 203 13.96 -18.44 -14.55
C LEU A 203 14.06 -18.68 -16.06
N ALA A 204 15.26 -18.55 -16.64
CA ALA A 204 15.47 -18.84 -18.05
C ALA A 204 15.18 -20.31 -18.37
N ALA A 205 15.67 -21.25 -17.55
CA ALA A 205 15.41 -22.68 -17.71
C ALA A 205 13.92 -23.02 -17.58
N PHE A 206 13.22 -22.40 -16.63
CA PHE A 206 11.78 -22.53 -16.47
C PHE A 206 11.03 -22.01 -17.70
N LEU A 207 11.32 -20.80 -18.17
CA LEU A 207 10.67 -20.21 -19.35
C LEU A 207 10.94 -21.01 -20.63
N VAL A 208 12.16 -21.51 -20.82
CA VAL A 208 12.50 -22.39 -21.96
C VAL A 208 11.70 -23.68 -21.89
N THR A 209 11.66 -24.34 -20.73
CA THR A 209 10.89 -25.58 -20.54
C THR A 209 9.40 -25.35 -20.79
N LEU A 210 8.86 -24.27 -20.21
CA LEU A 210 7.47 -23.85 -20.33
C LEU A 210 7.08 -23.65 -21.80
N GLN A 211 7.88 -22.88 -22.54
CA GLN A 211 7.62 -22.60 -23.95
C GLN A 211 7.77 -23.85 -24.83
N VAL A 212 8.78 -24.67 -24.61
CA VAL A 212 9.01 -25.89 -25.40
C VAL A 212 7.85 -26.88 -25.23
N VAL A 213 7.48 -27.21 -23.98
CA VAL A 213 6.39 -28.15 -23.70
C VAL A 213 5.05 -27.59 -24.18
N GLY A 214 4.79 -26.31 -23.89
CA GLY A 214 3.60 -25.60 -24.34
C GLY A 214 3.46 -25.60 -25.86
N ASP A 215 4.48 -25.17 -26.60
CA ASP A 215 4.41 -25.12 -28.07
C ASP A 215 4.29 -26.51 -28.70
N LEU A 216 4.88 -27.55 -28.11
CA LEU A 216 4.73 -28.93 -28.59
C LEU A 216 3.30 -29.45 -28.44
N THR A 217 2.65 -29.19 -27.30
CA THR A 217 1.26 -29.59 -27.07
C THR A 217 0.28 -28.82 -27.95
N VAL A 218 0.52 -27.53 -28.18
CA VAL A 218 -0.21 -26.72 -29.16
C VAL A 218 0.01 -27.24 -30.58
N ALA A 219 1.26 -27.54 -30.97
CA ALA A 219 1.59 -28.11 -32.27
C ALA A 219 0.86 -29.43 -32.53
N PHE A 220 0.85 -30.33 -31.55
CA PHE A 220 0.10 -31.58 -31.63
C PHE A 220 -1.40 -31.34 -31.83
N SER A 221 -1.96 -30.39 -31.08
CA SER A 221 -3.39 -30.05 -31.16
C SER A 221 -3.77 -29.42 -32.48
N ILE A 222 -2.91 -28.59 -33.06
CA ILE A 222 -3.06 -28.04 -34.42
C ILE A 222 -2.99 -29.17 -35.44
N ASP A 223 -2.03 -30.10 -35.32
CA ASP A 223 -1.90 -31.22 -36.25
C ASP A 223 -3.14 -32.12 -36.24
N ALA A 224 -3.69 -32.37 -35.04
CA ALA A 224 -4.91 -33.13 -34.87
C ALA A 224 -6.16 -32.39 -35.40
N ALA A 225 -6.17 -31.06 -35.34
CA ALA A 225 -7.24 -30.23 -35.89
C ALA A 225 -7.18 -30.14 -37.42
N ALA A 226 -5.99 -30.17 -38.01
CA ALA A 226 -5.74 -29.99 -39.44
C ALA A 226 -5.89 -31.29 -40.26
N ALA A 227 -6.91 -32.11 -39.98
CA ALA A 227 -7.11 -33.40 -40.64
C ALA A 227 -7.47 -33.24 -42.13
N HIS A 228 -8.17 -32.16 -42.50
CA HIS A 228 -8.50 -31.78 -43.89
C HIS A 228 -7.99 -30.36 -44.16
N PRO A 229 -6.69 -30.18 -44.45
CA PRO A 229 -6.05 -28.87 -44.40
C PRO A 229 -6.66 -27.82 -45.34
N GLU A 230 -7.26 -28.25 -46.45
CA GLU A 230 -7.94 -27.36 -47.42
C GLU A 230 -9.26 -26.76 -46.88
N ARG A 231 -9.86 -27.37 -45.85
CA ARG A 231 -11.16 -26.96 -45.26
C ARG A 231 -11.04 -26.47 -43.82
N ASP A 232 -9.97 -26.86 -43.15
CA ASP A 232 -9.79 -26.63 -41.71
C ASP A 232 -8.92 -25.40 -41.39
N GLY A 233 -8.39 -24.72 -42.41
CA GLY A 233 -7.64 -23.46 -42.24
C GLY A 233 -8.53 -22.26 -41.88
N ALA A 234 -7.96 -21.30 -41.15
CA ALA A 234 -8.64 -20.04 -40.83
C ALA A 234 -8.87 -19.19 -42.09
N GLY A 235 -10.12 -18.80 -42.34
CA GLY A 235 -10.48 -17.87 -43.42
C GLY A 235 -9.96 -16.45 -43.19
N GLY A 236 -9.82 -15.67 -44.26
CA GLY A 236 -9.29 -14.30 -44.18
C GLY A 236 -10.12 -13.35 -43.31
N GLU A 237 -11.44 -13.49 -43.31
CA GLU A 237 -12.36 -12.71 -42.47
C GLU A 237 -12.17 -13.02 -40.98
N GLN A 238 -12.11 -14.31 -40.62
CA GLN A 238 -11.84 -14.76 -39.24
C GLN A 238 -10.53 -14.17 -38.70
N VAL A 239 -9.47 -14.19 -39.52
CA VAL A 239 -8.16 -13.63 -39.13
C VAL A 239 -8.27 -12.12 -38.89
N LYS A 240 -8.93 -11.37 -39.79
CA LYS A 240 -9.14 -9.92 -39.62
C LYS A 240 -9.94 -9.60 -38.36
N LEU A 241 -11.04 -10.32 -38.12
CA LEU A 241 -11.86 -10.14 -36.91
C LEU A 241 -11.09 -10.44 -35.63
N THR A 242 -10.29 -11.52 -35.63
CA THR A 242 -9.44 -11.89 -34.49
C THR A 242 -8.40 -10.80 -34.21
N LEU A 243 -7.73 -10.29 -35.26
CA LEU A 243 -6.76 -9.20 -35.12
C LEU A 243 -7.42 -7.89 -34.65
N ALA A 244 -8.63 -7.58 -35.14
CA ALA A 244 -9.39 -6.42 -34.70
C ALA A 244 -9.81 -6.52 -33.22
N ALA A 245 -10.29 -7.69 -32.78
CA ALA A 245 -10.63 -7.95 -31.39
C ALA A 245 -9.40 -7.86 -30.47
N LEU A 246 -8.26 -8.40 -30.88
CA LEU A 246 -7.00 -8.25 -30.15
C LEU A 246 -6.57 -6.77 -30.07
N GLY A 247 -6.67 -6.04 -31.18
CA GLY A 247 -6.41 -4.60 -31.22
C GLY A 247 -7.30 -3.82 -30.25
N LEU A 248 -8.61 -4.08 -30.25
CA LEU A 248 -9.56 -3.48 -29.32
C LEU A 248 -9.29 -3.86 -27.86
N THR A 249 -8.88 -5.09 -27.59
CA THR A 249 -8.54 -5.55 -26.23
C THR A 249 -7.27 -4.87 -25.72
N LEU A 250 -6.25 -4.74 -26.57
CA LEU A 250 -5.03 -3.99 -26.28
C LEU A 250 -5.33 -2.48 -26.08
N LEU A 251 -6.27 -1.92 -26.84
CA LEU A 251 -6.81 -0.57 -26.62
C LEU A 251 -7.69 -0.48 -25.36
N GLY A 252 -8.37 -1.55 -24.94
CA GLY A 252 -9.03 -1.61 -23.63
C GLY A 252 -8.01 -1.50 -22.49
N GLY A 253 -6.83 -2.10 -22.65
CA GLY A 253 -5.65 -1.87 -21.80
C GLY A 253 -5.16 -0.41 -21.81
N TRP A 254 -5.42 0.35 -22.88
CA TRP A 254 -5.20 1.81 -22.90
C TRP A 254 -6.16 2.55 -21.97
N GLY A 255 -7.40 2.07 -21.81
CA GLY A 255 -8.34 2.61 -20.80
C GLY A 255 -7.82 2.43 -19.37
N VAL A 256 -7.23 1.27 -19.07
CA VAL A 256 -6.51 1.03 -17.80
C VAL A 256 -5.30 1.95 -17.66
N THR A 257 -4.56 2.18 -18.76
CA THR A 257 -3.44 3.14 -18.80
C THR A 257 -3.92 4.57 -18.56
N GLN A 258 -5.06 4.98 -19.11
CA GLN A 258 -5.67 6.29 -18.85
C GLN A 258 -6.13 6.43 -17.41
N GLN A 259 -6.69 5.38 -16.81
CA GLN A 259 -7.01 5.36 -15.38
C GLN A 259 -5.74 5.47 -14.52
N ALA A 260 -4.67 4.76 -14.87
CA ALA A 260 -3.37 4.89 -14.21
C ALA A 260 -2.75 6.29 -14.38
N VAL A 261 -2.86 6.90 -15.56
CA VAL A 261 -2.41 8.28 -15.81
C VAL A 261 -3.25 9.28 -15.01
N SER A 262 -4.57 9.12 -14.96
CA SER A 262 -5.47 9.93 -14.13
C SER A 262 -5.15 9.79 -12.64
N PHE A 263 -4.85 8.57 -12.19
CA PHE A 263 -4.36 8.27 -10.84
C PHE A 263 -3.07 9.04 -10.52
N VAL A 264 -2.08 9.00 -11.43
CA VAL A 264 -0.80 9.73 -11.31
C VAL A 264 -0.95 11.25 -11.42
N GLN A 265 -1.91 11.72 -12.21
CA GLN A 265 -2.17 13.15 -12.46
C GLN A 265 -3.19 13.76 -11.49
N SER A 266 -3.83 12.95 -10.63
CA SER A 266 -4.70 13.44 -9.56
C SER A 266 -3.90 14.45 -8.73
N ARG A 267 -4.31 15.71 -8.83
CA ARG A 267 -3.43 16.85 -8.60
C ARG A 267 -2.89 16.88 -7.17
N PRO A 268 -1.67 17.40 -6.97
CA PRO A 268 -1.18 17.86 -5.68
C PRO A 268 -2.22 18.74 -4.98
N ALA A 269 -2.32 18.54 -3.66
CA ALA A 269 -2.90 19.51 -2.75
C ALA A 269 -2.40 20.92 -3.12
N ALA A 270 -3.32 21.87 -3.34
CA ALA A 270 -2.98 23.26 -3.61
C ALA A 270 -1.82 23.73 -2.68
N PRO A 271 -0.73 24.29 -3.22
CA PRO A 271 0.48 24.61 -2.46
C PRO A 271 0.29 25.80 -1.51
N THR A 272 -0.96 26.24 -1.30
CA THR A 272 -1.30 27.26 -0.31
C THR A 272 -0.67 26.89 1.02
N PRO A 273 0.09 27.81 1.64
CA PRO A 273 0.61 27.60 2.99
C PRO A 273 -0.51 27.23 3.95
N LEU A 274 -0.20 26.40 4.93
CA LEU A 274 -1.15 26.09 6.01
C LEU A 274 -1.48 27.40 6.75
N ALA A 275 -2.74 27.82 6.68
CA ALA A 275 -3.21 28.95 7.47
C ALA A 275 -3.31 28.51 8.94
N VAL A 276 -2.51 29.09 9.81
CA VAL A 276 -2.59 28.86 11.26
C VAL A 276 -3.19 30.11 11.89
N PRO A 277 -4.47 30.07 12.33
CA PRO A 277 -5.10 31.22 12.95
C PRO A 277 -4.33 31.68 14.19
N ARG A 278 -4.27 32.99 14.41
CA ARG A 278 -3.80 33.51 15.71
C ARG A 278 -4.79 33.06 16.78
N THR A 279 -4.25 32.58 17.89
CA THR A 279 -5.05 32.09 19.02
C THR A 279 -4.80 32.95 20.26
N ALA A 280 -5.82 33.09 21.08
CA ALA A 280 -5.76 33.77 22.37
C ALA A 280 -6.14 32.80 23.50
N GLY A 281 -5.72 33.09 24.72
CA GLY A 281 -6.17 32.41 25.93
C GLY A 281 -5.11 31.59 26.67
N VAL A 282 -4.01 31.20 26.03
CA VAL A 282 -2.89 30.52 26.70
C VAL A 282 -1.58 31.17 26.30
N ASP A 283 -0.82 31.59 27.32
CA ASP A 283 0.56 32.03 27.18
C ASP A 283 1.50 30.90 27.63
N CYS A 284 2.40 30.46 26.75
CA CYS A 284 3.32 29.36 27.01
C CYS A 284 4.73 29.89 27.20
N ALA A 285 5.30 29.65 28.38
CA ALA A 285 6.73 29.84 28.58
C ALA A 285 7.51 28.91 27.63
N PRO A 286 8.59 29.39 26.99
CA PRO A 286 9.49 28.54 26.23
C PRO A 286 9.97 27.36 27.08
N PRO A 287 10.00 26.13 26.54
CA PRO A 287 10.47 24.99 27.29
C PRO A 287 11.97 25.08 27.55
N THR A 288 12.43 24.40 28.60
CA THR A 288 13.85 24.27 28.92
C THR A 288 14.39 22.85 28.70
N ASP A 289 13.50 21.86 28.63
CA ASP A 289 13.88 20.48 28.32
C ASP A 289 14.44 20.40 26.88
N PRO A 290 15.59 19.75 26.64
CA PRO A 290 16.22 19.70 25.32
C PRO A 290 15.34 19.10 24.22
N LEU A 291 14.56 18.05 24.51
CA LEU A 291 13.70 17.40 23.53
C LEU A 291 12.49 18.28 23.22
N GLU A 292 11.92 18.92 24.24
CA GLU A 292 10.84 19.90 24.05
C GLU A 292 11.31 21.13 23.28
N VAL A 293 12.51 21.65 23.57
CA VAL A 293 13.11 22.79 22.84
C VAL A 293 13.30 22.44 21.36
N ALA A 294 13.72 21.21 21.05
CA ALA A 294 13.91 20.76 19.68
C ALA A 294 12.58 20.82 18.88
N LEU A 295 11.49 20.33 19.45
CA LEU A 295 10.17 20.39 18.83
C LEU A 295 9.57 21.81 18.83
N TRP A 296 9.73 22.54 19.93
CA TRP A 296 9.20 23.90 20.09
C TRP A 296 9.75 24.85 19.03
N ARG A 297 11.07 24.85 18.80
CA ARG A 297 11.71 25.69 17.77
C ARG A 297 11.18 25.46 16.36
N VAL A 298 10.70 24.25 16.08
CA VAL A 298 10.13 23.90 14.77
C VAL A 298 8.65 24.26 14.71
N THR A 299 7.88 23.91 15.75
CA THR A 299 6.42 24.09 15.79
C THR A 299 5.97 25.55 15.95
N THR A 300 6.80 26.42 16.53
CA THR A 300 6.54 27.86 16.71
C THR A 300 7.25 28.74 15.67
N ARG A 301 7.97 28.13 14.71
CA ARG A 301 8.65 28.86 13.63
C ARG A 301 7.65 29.73 12.86
N ASP A 302 8.16 30.83 12.30
CA ASP A 302 7.40 31.77 11.47
C ASP A 302 6.22 32.42 12.21
N GLY A 303 6.34 32.56 13.53
CA GLY A 303 5.35 33.23 14.38
C GLY A 303 4.09 32.41 14.64
N ARG A 304 4.15 31.09 14.45
CA ARG A 304 3.05 30.17 14.81
C ARG A 304 2.82 30.20 16.33
N PRO A 305 1.54 30.16 16.79
CA PRO A 305 1.22 30.15 18.21
C PRO A 305 1.78 28.89 18.90
N ASP A 306 2.26 29.05 20.13
CA ASP A 306 2.65 27.92 20.96
C ASP A 306 1.40 27.28 21.57
N LEU A 307 1.03 26.10 21.06
CA LEU A 307 -0.10 25.28 21.55
C LEU A 307 0.37 24.14 22.44
N SER A 308 1.67 24.09 22.74
CA SER A 308 2.27 22.89 23.31
C SER A 308 2.07 22.75 24.81
N CYS A 309 1.88 23.83 25.55
CA CYS A 309 1.71 23.78 27.00
C CYS A 309 0.24 23.68 27.45
N GLY A 310 0.01 23.26 28.69
CA GLY A 310 -1.32 23.28 29.30
C GLY A 310 -2.23 22.13 28.88
N ASN A 311 -1.67 21.05 28.34
CA ASN A 311 -2.41 19.90 27.86
C ASN A 311 -2.52 18.82 28.95
N ALA A 312 -3.45 17.88 28.76
CA ALA A 312 -3.61 16.69 29.59
C ALA A 312 -3.57 15.44 28.70
N PHE A 313 -2.77 14.45 29.10
CA PHE A 313 -2.83 13.10 28.53
C PHE A 313 -4.04 12.36 29.10
N LEU A 314 -4.89 11.82 28.24
CA LEU A 314 -6.12 11.11 28.64
C LEU A 314 -5.99 9.59 28.57
N GLY A 315 -5.01 9.08 27.82
CA GLY A 315 -4.78 7.64 27.70
C GLY A 315 -4.42 7.19 26.28
N PHE A 316 -4.13 5.90 26.17
CA PHE A 316 -3.91 5.22 24.90
C PHE A 316 -5.19 4.58 24.36
N LEU A 317 -5.24 4.42 23.05
CA LEU A 317 -6.20 3.57 22.34
C LEU A 317 -5.42 2.46 21.63
N HIS A 318 -5.57 1.22 22.10
CA HIS A 318 -4.81 0.08 21.57
C HIS A 318 -5.65 -0.75 20.60
N THR A 319 -5.08 -1.12 19.46
CA THR A 319 -5.64 -2.16 18.58
C THR A 319 -4.69 -3.37 18.56
N PRO A 320 -5.20 -4.61 18.61
CA PRO A 320 -6.58 -5.02 18.87
C PRO A 320 -7.05 -4.83 20.33
N GLY A 321 -6.13 -4.51 21.25
CA GLY A 321 -6.41 -4.18 22.64
C GLY A 321 -5.14 -4.20 23.50
N PRO A 322 -5.18 -3.64 24.72
CA PRO A 322 -4.07 -3.77 25.66
C PRO A 322 -3.93 -5.19 26.20
N LEU A 323 -2.71 -5.57 26.58
CA LEU A 323 -2.46 -6.75 27.40
C LEU A 323 -2.20 -6.33 28.86
N PRO A 324 -2.62 -7.15 29.85
CA PRO A 324 -2.34 -6.88 31.26
C PRO A 324 -0.85 -6.71 31.59
N ALA A 325 0.04 -7.25 30.75
CA ALA A 325 1.49 -7.19 30.91
C ALA A 325 2.05 -5.76 30.81
N PHE A 326 1.38 -4.83 30.13
CA PHE A 326 1.87 -3.46 29.95
C PHE A 326 0.83 -2.36 30.23
N SER A 327 -0.46 -2.71 30.31
CA SER A 327 -1.54 -1.75 30.54
C SER A 327 -2.55 -2.28 31.56
N GLY A 328 -3.00 -1.40 32.46
CA GLY A 328 -4.10 -1.67 33.39
C GLY A 328 -5.49 -1.44 32.78
N GLN A 329 -5.57 -0.96 31.54
CA GLN A 329 -6.85 -0.82 30.85
C GLN A 329 -7.35 -2.20 30.42
N PRO A 330 -8.63 -2.54 30.69
CA PRO A 330 -9.20 -3.79 30.22
C PRO A 330 -9.35 -3.77 28.69
N PRO A 331 -9.13 -4.91 28.01
CA PRO A 331 -9.40 -5.01 26.58
C PRO A 331 -10.91 -4.93 26.32
N THR A 332 -11.29 -4.21 25.28
CA THR A 332 -12.69 -4.06 24.85
C THR A 332 -12.98 -4.95 23.63
N PRO A 333 -14.26 -5.15 23.25
CA PRO A 333 -14.62 -5.97 22.08
C PRO A 333 -14.03 -5.49 20.75
N HIS A 334 -13.86 -4.17 20.58
CA HIS A 334 -13.34 -3.57 19.34
C HIS A 334 -12.05 -2.79 19.54
N GLY A 335 -11.32 -3.03 20.64
CA GLY A 335 -10.08 -2.33 20.96
C GLY A 335 -10.24 -0.79 20.96
N GLY A 336 -9.28 -0.10 20.35
CA GLY A 336 -9.23 1.37 20.30
C GLY A 336 -10.46 2.04 19.68
N PHE A 337 -11.24 1.34 18.85
CA PHE A 337 -12.45 1.89 18.21
C PHE A 337 -13.58 2.16 19.20
N ASP A 338 -13.67 1.40 20.30
CA ASP A 338 -14.64 1.68 21.37
C ASP A 338 -14.33 3.03 22.02
N GLY A 339 -13.05 3.31 22.28
CA GLY A 339 -12.61 4.60 22.83
C GLY A 339 -12.83 5.79 21.88
N LEU A 340 -12.69 5.59 20.56
CA LEU A 340 -13.05 6.61 19.57
C LEU A 340 -14.56 6.86 19.54
N ALA A 341 -15.37 5.79 19.52
CA ALA A 341 -16.83 5.89 19.54
C ALA A 341 -17.35 6.56 20.82
N ASP A 342 -16.68 6.35 21.95
CA ASP A 342 -17.00 7.01 23.22
C ASP A 342 -16.60 8.49 23.22
N GLN A 343 -15.46 8.85 22.61
CA GLN A 343 -15.09 10.25 22.40
C GLN A 343 -16.13 10.95 21.52
N ILE A 344 -16.53 10.34 20.40
CA ILE A 344 -17.58 10.87 19.50
C ILE A 344 -18.89 11.07 20.27
N ALA A 345 -19.33 10.05 21.01
CA ALA A 345 -20.58 10.09 21.77
C ALA A 345 -20.59 11.14 22.90
N GLY A 346 -19.41 11.61 23.32
CA GLY A 346 -19.25 12.64 24.35
C GLY A 346 -19.24 14.09 23.84
N ALA A 347 -19.20 14.30 22.52
CA ALA A 347 -19.14 15.63 21.93
C ALA A 347 -20.39 16.48 22.24
N ARG A 348 -20.22 17.81 22.24
CA ARG A 348 -21.30 18.77 22.52
C ARG A 348 -21.60 19.73 21.37
N ARG A 349 -20.68 19.85 20.42
CA ARG A 349 -20.72 20.87 19.36
C ARG A 349 -20.23 20.32 18.04
N GLU A 350 -19.09 19.64 18.05
CA GLU A 350 -18.45 19.25 16.81
C GLU A 350 -17.64 17.96 16.93
N VAL A 351 -17.69 17.13 15.89
CA VAL A 351 -16.87 15.95 15.69
C VAL A 351 -16.17 16.08 14.35
N LEU A 352 -14.83 16.11 14.36
CA LEU A 352 -14.00 16.19 13.17
C LEU A 352 -13.12 14.94 13.09
N TYR A 353 -13.46 14.01 12.21
CA TYR A 353 -12.73 12.75 12.06
C TYR A 353 -12.06 12.67 10.69
N ALA A 354 -10.73 12.57 10.68
CA ALA A 354 -9.98 12.28 9.46
C ALA A 354 -9.33 10.91 9.58
N VAL A 355 -9.42 10.09 8.53
CA VAL A 355 -8.77 8.78 8.44
C VAL A 355 -8.42 8.49 6.99
N MET A 356 -7.32 7.76 6.77
CA MET A 356 -6.92 7.37 5.43
C MET A 356 -7.95 6.42 4.81
N GLU A 357 -8.28 5.36 5.55
CA GLU A 357 -9.07 4.25 5.08
C GLU A 357 -10.28 3.95 5.97
N TRP A 358 -11.42 3.75 5.31
CA TRP A 358 -12.64 3.19 5.87
C TRP A 358 -13.09 1.99 5.03
N GLU A 359 -12.89 0.80 5.56
CA GLU A 359 -13.18 -0.43 4.82
C GLU A 359 -14.68 -0.74 4.79
N ASP A 360 -15.13 -1.30 3.66
CA ASP A 360 -16.53 -1.66 3.42
C ASP A 360 -16.86 -3.00 4.13
N ASP A 361 -17.14 -2.92 5.44
CA ASP A 361 -17.51 -4.08 6.27
C ASP A 361 -18.77 -3.80 7.13
N PRO A 362 -19.95 -3.71 6.47
CA PRO A 362 -21.15 -3.18 7.09
C PRO A 362 -21.64 -4.03 8.27
N GLY A 363 -21.90 -3.36 9.39
CA GLY A 363 -22.47 -3.95 10.61
C GLY A 363 -21.50 -4.79 11.45
N ARG A 364 -20.26 -5.00 11.00
CA ARG A 364 -19.27 -5.85 11.68
C ARG A 364 -17.91 -5.17 11.88
N GLY A 365 -17.53 -4.28 10.99
CA GLY A 365 -16.23 -3.62 11.02
C GLY A 365 -16.17 -2.41 11.97
N PRO A 366 -14.98 -1.81 12.12
CA PRO A 366 -14.80 -0.60 12.92
C PRO A 366 -15.72 0.56 12.51
N GLY A 367 -16.06 0.65 11.22
CA GLY A 367 -16.96 1.68 10.71
C GLY A 367 -18.34 1.64 11.38
N ALA A 368 -18.88 0.45 11.64
CA ALA A 368 -20.15 0.29 12.35
C ALA A 368 -20.05 0.75 13.83
N VAL A 369 -18.91 0.52 14.48
CA VAL A 369 -18.65 0.96 15.86
C VAL A 369 -18.62 2.49 15.94
N LEU A 370 -17.89 3.13 15.02
CA LEU A 370 -17.81 4.59 14.93
C LEU A 370 -19.17 5.22 14.60
N ALA A 371 -19.90 4.66 13.64
CA ALA A 371 -21.26 5.07 13.32
C ALA A 371 -22.22 4.91 14.51
N GLY A 372 -22.05 3.84 15.30
CA GLY A 372 -22.77 3.65 16.57
C GLY A 372 -22.48 4.75 17.60
N GLY A 373 -21.24 5.23 17.67
CA GLY A 373 -20.85 6.41 18.46
C GLY A 373 -21.61 7.67 18.05
N VAL A 374 -21.69 7.94 16.73
CA VAL A 374 -22.46 9.07 16.18
C VAL A 374 -23.96 8.89 16.43
N ALA A 375 -24.50 7.69 16.31
CA ALA A 375 -25.91 7.41 16.59
C ALA A 375 -26.25 7.62 18.08
N ARG A 376 -25.34 7.26 19.00
CA ARG A 376 -25.49 7.59 20.42
C ARG A 376 -25.51 9.10 20.65
N LEU A 377 -24.61 9.84 20.01
CA LEU A 377 -24.58 11.30 20.08
C LEU A 377 -25.90 11.91 19.60
N TYR A 378 -26.38 11.50 18.43
CA TYR A 378 -27.64 12.00 17.89
C TYR A 378 -28.83 11.72 18.82
N ARG A 379 -28.92 10.51 19.40
CA ARG A 379 -29.95 10.19 20.40
C ARG A 379 -29.88 11.08 21.64
N GLN A 380 -28.69 11.45 22.09
CA GLN A 380 -28.53 12.39 23.22
C GLN A 380 -29.02 13.80 22.84
N VAL A 381 -28.72 14.27 21.62
CA VAL A 381 -29.24 15.54 21.08
C VAL A 381 -30.76 15.51 21.01
N GLN A 382 -31.37 14.40 20.57
CA GLN A 382 -32.82 14.24 20.53
C GLN A 382 -33.45 14.22 21.92
N ALA A 383 -32.83 13.52 22.88
CA ALA A 383 -33.35 13.36 24.22
C ALA A 383 -33.23 14.63 25.07
N ASN A 384 -32.22 15.47 24.82
CA ASN A 384 -31.99 16.70 25.59
C ASN A 384 -31.40 17.81 24.70
N PRO A 385 -32.19 18.41 23.79
CA PRO A 385 -31.71 19.45 22.89
C PRO A 385 -31.19 20.70 23.62
N ALA A 386 -31.68 20.98 24.83
CA ALA A 386 -31.21 22.10 25.64
C ALA A 386 -29.73 21.98 26.06
N ALA A 387 -29.17 20.77 26.10
CA ALA A 387 -27.73 20.55 26.32
C ALA A 387 -26.86 20.82 25.08
N TYR A 388 -27.48 21.09 23.92
CA TYR A 388 -26.85 21.32 22.62
C TYR A 388 -27.46 22.56 21.96
N PRO A 389 -27.38 23.75 22.60
CA PRO A 389 -28.12 24.94 22.17
C PRO A 389 -27.76 25.42 20.75
N ASP A 390 -26.54 25.12 20.29
CA ASP A 390 -26.03 25.48 18.96
C ASP A 390 -26.08 24.30 17.97
N GLY A 391 -26.69 23.18 18.37
CA GLY A 391 -26.68 21.92 17.64
C GLY A 391 -25.32 21.23 17.61
N VAL A 392 -25.17 20.25 16.70
CA VAL A 392 -23.95 19.44 16.56
C VAL A 392 -23.62 19.21 15.10
N THR A 393 -22.36 19.40 14.72
CA THR A 393 -21.85 19.07 13.39
C THR A 393 -20.84 17.92 13.43
N VAL A 394 -21.03 16.92 12.58
CA VAL A 394 -20.14 15.77 12.44
C VAL A 394 -19.54 15.77 11.04
N ARG A 395 -18.21 15.73 10.93
CA ARG A 395 -17.50 15.69 9.66
C ARG A 395 -16.53 14.54 9.61
N VAL A 396 -16.59 13.79 8.51
CA VAL A 396 -15.71 12.66 8.23
C VAL A 396 -14.94 12.92 6.94
N ALA A 397 -13.62 13.10 7.05
CA ALA A 397 -12.71 13.32 5.93
C ALA A 397 -11.94 12.03 5.62
N LEU A 398 -12.16 11.45 4.44
CA LEU A 398 -11.48 10.23 4.04
C LEU A 398 -10.30 10.50 3.11
N GLY A 399 -9.28 9.66 3.24
CA GLY A 399 -7.98 9.87 2.62
C GLY A 399 -7.94 9.76 1.11
N ASN A 400 -8.97 9.19 0.47
CA ASN A 400 -8.97 8.77 -0.94
C ASN A 400 -7.95 7.66 -1.22
N TYR A 401 -7.85 6.69 -0.31
CA TYR A 401 -6.94 5.56 -0.46
C TYR A 401 -7.30 4.67 -1.67
N PRO A 402 -6.30 4.27 -2.47
CA PRO A 402 -6.53 3.46 -3.67
C PRO A 402 -6.73 1.98 -3.35
N ALA A 403 -7.86 1.43 -3.76
CA ALA A 403 -8.08 0.00 -3.82
C ALA A 403 -7.42 -0.56 -5.09
N VAL A 404 -6.15 -0.93 -4.97
CA VAL A 404 -5.30 -1.39 -6.10
C VAL A 404 -5.89 -2.62 -6.80
N ALA A 405 -6.58 -3.49 -6.05
CA ALA A 405 -7.20 -4.73 -6.53
C ALA A 405 -8.17 -4.54 -7.72
N ASN A 406 -8.90 -3.43 -7.73
CA ASN A 406 -9.92 -3.13 -8.72
C ASN A 406 -9.73 -1.76 -9.39
N LEU A 407 -8.59 -1.10 -9.13
CA LEU A 407 -8.26 0.24 -9.61
C LEU A 407 -9.34 1.28 -9.29
N THR A 408 -9.97 1.17 -8.12
CA THR A 408 -10.94 2.16 -7.63
C THR A 408 -10.34 2.98 -6.49
N TRP A 409 -10.75 4.23 -6.38
CA TRP A 409 -10.35 5.12 -5.28
C TRP A 409 -11.55 5.94 -4.84
N GLY A 410 -11.58 6.31 -3.57
CA GLY A 410 -12.66 7.12 -3.01
C GLY A 410 -13.96 6.37 -2.74
N LEU A 411 -14.06 5.04 -2.98
CA LEU A 411 -15.29 4.30 -2.68
C LEU A 411 -15.64 4.27 -1.19
N GLN A 412 -14.65 4.50 -0.34
CA GLN A 412 -14.76 4.44 1.11
C GLN A 412 -15.72 5.48 1.68
N VAL A 413 -15.93 6.63 1.01
CA VAL A 413 -16.89 7.63 1.50
C VAL A 413 -18.32 7.09 1.45
N TYR A 414 -18.62 6.21 0.49
CA TYR A 414 -19.91 5.54 0.42
C TYR A 414 -20.04 4.47 1.51
N ALA A 415 -18.96 3.79 1.89
CA ALA A 415 -18.96 2.84 2.99
C ALA A 415 -19.23 3.55 4.33
N ALA A 416 -18.51 4.64 4.61
CA ALA A 416 -18.71 5.45 5.81
C ALA A 416 -20.13 6.00 5.91
N LEU A 417 -20.66 6.56 4.81
CA LEU A 417 -22.01 7.10 4.77
C LEU A 417 -23.07 6.01 4.95
N ARG A 418 -22.86 4.82 4.37
CA ARG A 418 -23.75 3.68 4.55
C ARG A 418 -23.78 3.22 6.01
N ASP A 419 -22.64 3.14 6.69
CA ASP A 419 -22.58 2.75 8.10
C ASP A 419 -23.31 3.75 8.99
N LEU A 420 -23.14 5.06 8.74
CA LEU A 420 -23.88 6.13 9.43
C LEU A 420 -25.40 5.99 9.25
N LEU A 421 -25.87 5.83 8.01
CA LEU A 421 -27.30 5.67 7.71
C LEU A 421 -27.86 4.37 8.28
N ALA A 422 -27.09 3.27 8.22
CA ALA A 422 -27.48 1.99 8.79
C ALA A 422 -27.58 2.04 10.32
N ALA A 423 -26.78 2.88 10.98
CA ALA A 423 -26.88 3.16 12.41
C ALA A 423 -28.05 4.11 12.79
N GLY A 424 -28.83 4.57 11.80
CA GLY A 424 -29.97 5.48 12.00
C GLY A 424 -29.57 6.94 12.18
N VAL A 425 -28.39 7.34 11.70
CA VAL A 425 -27.93 8.74 11.76
C VAL A 425 -28.48 9.52 10.57
N PRO A 426 -29.34 10.54 10.76
CA PRO A 426 -29.75 11.41 9.67
C PRO A 426 -28.61 12.35 9.27
N LEU A 427 -28.55 12.72 7.98
CA LEU A 427 -27.53 13.65 7.49
C LEU A 427 -27.78 15.10 7.92
N ALA A 428 -29.04 15.44 8.19
CA ALA A 428 -29.43 16.73 8.74
C ALA A 428 -30.71 16.57 9.58
N ASP A 429 -30.78 17.35 10.65
CA ASP A 429 -32.01 17.58 11.42
C ASP A 429 -32.01 19.06 11.85
N PRO A 430 -32.56 19.96 11.01
CA PRO A 430 -32.49 21.39 11.22
C PRO A 430 -33.15 21.87 12.51
N GLU A 431 -34.20 21.19 12.98
CA GLU A 431 -34.88 21.53 14.24
C GLU A 431 -33.96 21.40 15.45
N ARG A 432 -32.93 20.57 15.34
CA ARG A 432 -31.95 20.28 16.40
C ARG A 432 -30.56 20.81 16.08
N GLY A 433 -30.40 21.58 15.01
CA GLY A 433 -29.10 22.08 14.55
C GLY A 433 -28.10 20.95 14.23
N TRP A 434 -28.57 19.77 13.84
CA TRP A 434 -27.74 18.60 13.57
C TRP A 434 -27.32 18.54 12.09
N ARG A 435 -26.04 18.26 11.83
CA ARG A 435 -25.48 18.11 10.49
C ARG A 435 -24.40 17.03 10.45
N VAL A 436 -24.41 16.18 9.41
CA VAL A 436 -23.37 15.19 9.13
C VAL A 436 -22.87 15.36 7.71
N GLU A 437 -21.55 15.42 7.55
CA GLU A 437 -20.90 15.57 6.25
C GLU A 437 -19.79 14.54 6.08
N VAL A 438 -19.68 13.96 4.90
CA VAL A 438 -18.61 13.03 4.53
C VAL A 438 -17.93 13.57 3.29
N ALA A 439 -16.60 13.68 3.32
CA ALA A 439 -15.81 14.21 2.21
C ALA A 439 -14.67 13.26 1.83
N ASN A 440 -14.33 13.24 0.55
CA ASN A 440 -13.21 12.48 0.02
C ASN A 440 -12.07 13.43 -0.38
N PHE A 441 -10.86 13.18 0.10
CA PHE A 441 -9.69 13.95 -0.29
C PHE A 441 -9.49 13.90 -1.81
N THR A 442 -9.12 15.02 -2.43
CA THR A 442 -9.05 15.10 -3.90
C THR A 442 -7.79 14.48 -4.51
N GLY A 443 -6.69 14.39 -3.74
CA GLY A 443 -5.44 13.78 -4.19
C GLY A 443 -5.48 12.25 -4.03
N THR A 444 -5.04 11.50 -5.03
CA THR A 444 -4.80 10.05 -4.91
C THR A 444 -3.31 9.75 -4.68
N PHE A 445 -2.41 10.63 -5.13
CA PHE A 445 -0.99 10.58 -4.81
C PHE A 445 -0.34 11.98 -4.82
N PRO A 446 -0.05 12.61 -3.66
CA PRO A 446 -0.30 12.10 -2.31
C PRO A 446 -1.79 12.09 -1.96
N HIS A 447 -2.24 10.99 -1.35
CA HIS A 447 -3.53 10.93 -0.66
C HIS A 447 -3.35 11.36 0.81
N SER A 448 -4.44 11.60 1.55
CA SER A 448 -4.31 11.92 2.97
C SER A 448 -4.13 10.64 3.79
N HIS A 449 -2.99 10.52 4.46
CA HIS A 449 -2.68 9.43 5.38
C HIS A 449 -2.87 9.83 6.85
N ALA A 450 -3.26 11.09 7.11
CA ALA A 450 -3.51 11.63 8.45
C ALA A 450 -4.72 10.95 9.10
N LYS A 451 -4.58 10.63 10.38
CA LYS A 451 -5.60 9.94 11.18
C LYS A 451 -5.75 10.66 12.51
N LEU A 452 -6.83 11.41 12.65
CA LEU A 452 -7.09 12.20 13.85
C LEU A 452 -8.59 12.34 14.11
N LEU A 453 -8.94 12.47 15.39
CA LEU A 453 -10.29 12.77 15.86
C LEU A 453 -10.22 13.99 16.79
N VAL A 454 -10.88 15.07 16.40
CA VAL A 454 -11.10 16.23 17.26
C VAL A 454 -12.57 16.28 17.66
N THR A 455 -12.83 16.52 18.95
CA THR A 455 -14.18 16.81 19.44
C THR A 455 -14.21 18.13 20.20
N ASP A 456 -15.19 18.96 19.85
CA ASP A 456 -15.45 20.29 20.42
C ASP A 456 -14.27 21.28 20.37
N GLY A 457 -13.25 21.00 19.55
CA GLY A 457 -12.01 21.78 19.50
C GLY A 457 -11.13 21.70 20.76
N THR A 458 -11.39 20.73 21.66
CA THR A 458 -10.71 20.62 22.96
C THR A 458 -10.09 19.25 23.22
N ASP A 459 -10.68 18.18 22.70
CA ASP A 459 -10.15 16.82 22.75
C ASP A 459 -9.57 16.46 21.40
N LEU A 460 -8.38 15.87 21.38
CA LEU A 460 -7.70 15.42 20.18
C LEU A 460 -7.15 14.02 20.39
N THR A 461 -7.37 13.15 19.41
CA THR A 461 -6.71 11.85 19.30
C THR A 461 -5.95 11.81 17.99
N ALA A 462 -4.66 11.44 18.03
CA ALA A 462 -3.90 11.04 16.85
C ALA A 462 -3.64 9.53 16.92
N MET A 463 -3.66 8.86 15.77
CA MET A 463 -3.60 7.39 15.71
C MET A 463 -2.85 6.87 14.50
N GLY A 464 -2.34 5.63 14.57
CA GLY A 464 -1.73 4.94 13.42
C GLY A 464 -2.71 4.09 12.61
N PHE A 465 -3.83 3.68 13.21
CA PHE A 465 -4.75 2.68 12.65
C PHE A 465 -5.88 3.27 11.79
N ASN A 466 -6.30 2.50 10.78
CA ASN A 466 -7.43 2.80 9.91
C ASN A 466 -8.74 2.25 10.46
N ALA A 467 -9.89 2.65 9.90
CA ALA A 467 -11.17 2.00 10.16
C ALA A 467 -11.29 0.71 9.32
N ALA A 468 -10.48 -0.29 9.65
CA ALA A 468 -10.35 -1.56 8.92
C ALA A 468 -10.39 -2.77 9.88
N PRO A 469 -11.08 -3.89 9.53
CA PRO A 469 -11.22 -5.07 10.39
C PRO A 469 -9.90 -5.71 10.83
N VAL A 470 -8.81 -5.52 10.07
CA VAL A 470 -7.47 -6.03 10.43
C VAL A 470 -7.00 -5.55 11.81
N HIS A 471 -7.48 -4.41 12.28
CA HIS A 471 -7.18 -3.88 13.61
C HIS A 471 -8.07 -4.42 14.74
N LEU A 472 -9.11 -5.20 14.42
CA LEU A 472 -9.98 -5.81 15.43
C LEU A 472 -9.32 -7.03 16.07
N PRO A 473 -9.64 -7.34 17.35
CA PRO A 473 -9.21 -8.58 17.98
C PRO A 473 -9.81 -9.80 17.29
N SER A 474 -8.98 -10.67 16.71
CA SER A 474 -9.44 -11.82 15.92
C SER A 474 -10.34 -12.74 16.75
N ARG A 475 -9.89 -13.12 17.94
CA ARG A 475 -10.64 -13.99 18.85
C ARG A 475 -12.00 -13.41 19.26
N ARG A 476 -12.10 -12.10 19.48
CA ARG A 476 -13.35 -11.44 19.90
C ARG A 476 -14.28 -11.14 18.72
N ALA A 477 -13.71 -10.99 17.52
CA ALA A 477 -14.43 -10.79 16.27
C ALA A 477 -14.80 -12.10 15.55
N GLY A 478 -14.74 -13.26 16.23
CA GLY A 478 -15.09 -14.55 15.63
C GLY A 478 -14.18 -14.99 14.48
N GLY A 479 -12.89 -14.63 14.53
CA GLY A 479 -11.90 -14.90 13.48
C GLY A 479 -11.84 -13.85 12.38
N HIS A 480 -12.67 -12.80 12.44
CA HIS A 480 -12.75 -11.75 11.41
C HIS A 480 -11.71 -10.64 11.57
N GLY A 481 -11.18 -10.46 12.78
CA GLY A 481 -10.12 -9.48 13.05
C GLY A 481 -8.73 -10.00 12.68
N GLY A 482 -7.80 -9.07 12.44
CA GLY A 482 -6.41 -9.39 12.06
C GLY A 482 -5.37 -9.26 13.17
N ASP A 483 -5.80 -8.91 14.40
CA ASP A 483 -4.91 -8.65 15.55
C ASP A 483 -3.75 -7.66 15.25
N MET A 484 -3.94 -6.77 14.28
CA MET A 484 -2.91 -5.85 13.81
C MET A 484 -2.60 -4.77 14.86
N ARG A 485 -1.37 -4.80 15.38
CA ARG A 485 -0.93 -3.92 16.46
C ARG A 485 -0.78 -2.49 15.98
N ASP A 486 -1.48 -1.58 16.66
CA ASP A 486 -1.33 -0.14 16.47
C ASP A 486 -1.69 0.63 17.76
N LEU A 487 -1.48 1.95 17.73
CA LEU A 487 -1.64 2.83 18.88
C LEU A 487 -2.29 4.17 18.49
N GLY A 488 -3.17 4.66 19.37
CA GLY A 488 -3.65 6.04 19.39
C GLY A 488 -3.31 6.72 20.71
N LEU A 489 -3.09 8.03 20.65
CA LEU A 489 -2.81 8.90 21.80
C LEU A 489 -3.93 9.93 21.94
N ARG A 490 -4.65 9.91 23.06
CA ARG A 490 -5.71 10.87 23.36
C ARG A 490 -5.23 11.94 24.33
N VAL A 491 -5.49 13.19 23.98
CA VAL A 491 -5.12 14.38 24.75
C VAL A 491 -6.28 15.38 24.79
N ARG A 492 -6.25 16.27 25.78
CA ARG A 492 -7.14 17.43 25.91
C ARG A 492 -6.33 18.69 26.13
N GLY A 493 -6.78 19.81 25.58
CA GLY A 493 -6.19 21.13 25.83
C GLY A 493 -5.80 21.87 24.55
N PRO A 494 -4.90 22.86 24.65
CA PRO A 494 -4.56 23.77 23.55
C PRO A 494 -4.12 23.09 22.25
N VAL A 495 -3.48 21.92 22.31
CA VAL A 495 -3.02 21.19 21.12
C VAL A 495 -4.17 20.76 20.20
N ALA A 496 -5.39 20.63 20.71
CA ALA A 496 -6.56 20.30 19.89
C ALA A 496 -6.84 21.36 18.82
N ARG A 497 -6.42 22.62 19.03
CA ARG A 497 -6.50 23.69 18.03
C ARG A 497 -5.61 23.43 16.80
N ASP A 498 -4.46 22.78 16.98
CA ASP A 498 -3.63 22.32 15.85
C ASP A 498 -4.35 21.22 15.08
N GLY A 499 -5.00 20.29 15.80
CA GLY A 499 -5.87 19.27 15.20
C GLY A 499 -7.01 19.85 14.36
N VAL A 500 -7.69 20.91 14.83
CA VAL A 500 -8.71 21.64 14.04
C VAL A 500 -8.08 22.23 12.78
N THR A 501 -6.95 22.92 12.92
CA THR A 501 -6.24 23.54 11.78
C THR A 501 -5.83 22.52 10.72
N VAL A 502 -5.34 21.35 11.16
CA VAL A 502 -4.98 20.25 10.27
C VAL A 502 -6.22 19.65 9.61
N PHE A 503 -7.30 19.45 10.36
CA PHE A 503 -8.56 18.98 9.78
C PHE A 503 -9.07 19.94 8.70
N ASP A 504 -9.04 21.25 8.94
CA ASP A 504 -9.49 22.27 8.00
C ASP A 504 -8.70 22.26 6.70
N ASP A 505 -7.38 22.08 6.77
CA ASP A 505 -6.53 21.95 5.57
C ASP A 505 -6.88 20.68 4.78
N LEU A 506 -7.14 19.55 5.45
CA LEU A 506 -7.58 18.33 4.78
C LEU A 506 -8.99 18.48 4.19
N TRP A 507 -9.89 19.13 4.93
CA TRP A 507 -11.28 19.35 4.55
C TRP A 507 -11.38 20.24 3.32
N ALA A 508 -10.67 21.37 3.31
CA ALA A 508 -10.61 22.30 2.17
C ALA A 508 -10.06 21.66 0.87
N ARG A 509 -9.41 20.51 1.00
CA ARG A 509 -8.84 19.72 -0.10
C ARG A 509 -9.65 18.47 -0.43
N SER A 510 -10.83 18.35 0.17
CA SER A 510 -11.75 17.25 -0.01
C SER A 510 -13.00 17.71 -0.75
N ARG A 511 -13.66 16.79 -1.46
CA ARG A 511 -14.99 17.01 -2.03
C ARG A 511 -16.04 16.40 -1.13
N VAL A 512 -17.01 17.20 -0.70
CA VAL A 512 -18.13 16.74 0.12
C VAL A 512 -19.06 15.89 -0.73
N LEU A 513 -19.58 14.79 -0.19
CA LEU A 513 -20.63 14.02 -0.86
C LEU A 513 -21.95 14.77 -0.83
N ASN A 514 -22.56 14.93 -2.01
CA ASN A 514 -23.90 15.46 -2.16
C ASN A 514 -24.86 14.30 -2.43
N CYS A 515 -25.90 14.16 -1.60
CA CYS A 515 -26.88 13.08 -1.69
C CYS A 515 -28.28 13.61 -1.98
N ALA A 516 -29.06 12.82 -2.72
CA ALA A 516 -30.48 13.09 -2.92
C ALA A 516 -31.25 13.01 -1.58
N PRO A 517 -32.34 13.78 -1.42
CA PRO A 517 -33.22 13.65 -0.26
C PRO A 517 -33.72 12.21 -0.07
N GLY A 518 -33.80 11.76 1.19
CA GLY A 518 -34.30 10.41 1.50
C GLY A 518 -33.32 9.27 1.19
N VAL A 519 -32.03 9.56 1.00
CA VAL A 519 -30.99 8.53 0.85
C VAL A 519 -31.02 7.53 2.02
N THR A 520 -30.84 6.25 1.70
CA THR A 520 -30.78 5.15 2.66
C THR A 520 -29.47 4.41 2.53
N ALA A 521 -29.10 3.59 3.51
CA ALA A 521 -27.91 2.74 3.47
C ALA A 521 -27.82 1.91 2.17
N GLN A 522 -28.95 1.44 1.64
CA GLN A 522 -29.01 0.64 0.42
C GLN A 522 -28.84 1.47 -0.86
N THR A 523 -29.20 2.76 -0.83
CA THR A 523 -29.22 3.64 -2.02
C THR A 523 -28.03 4.60 -2.08
N VAL A 524 -27.19 4.69 -1.05
CA VAL A 524 -26.03 5.60 -0.99
C VAL A 524 -25.23 5.68 -2.30
N ARG A 525 -24.87 4.53 -2.88
CA ARG A 525 -24.02 4.50 -4.09
C ARG A 525 -24.67 5.11 -5.33
N SER A 526 -26.00 5.01 -5.46
CA SER A 526 -26.73 5.56 -6.61
C SER A 526 -27.31 6.94 -6.35
N ALA A 527 -27.53 7.30 -5.08
CA ALA A 527 -28.15 8.55 -4.67
C ALA A 527 -27.15 9.64 -4.27
N CYS A 528 -25.87 9.33 -4.14
CA CYS A 528 -24.83 10.29 -3.76
C CYS A 528 -23.72 10.40 -4.81
N GLN A 529 -23.20 11.61 -4.97
CA GLN A 529 -22.08 11.91 -5.87
C GLN A 529 -21.10 12.88 -5.22
N ALA A 530 -19.86 12.92 -5.73
CA ALA A 530 -18.88 13.91 -5.29
C ALA A 530 -19.36 15.33 -5.65
N GLY A 531 -19.41 16.20 -4.65
CA GLY A 531 -19.82 17.59 -4.77
C GLY A 531 -18.65 18.54 -4.99
N GLU A 532 -18.84 19.76 -4.50
CA GLU A 532 -17.84 20.82 -4.53
C GLU A 532 -16.72 20.59 -3.52
N LEU A 533 -15.64 21.38 -3.64
CA LEU A 533 -14.61 21.42 -2.62
C LEU A 533 -15.23 21.90 -1.31
N ALA A 534 -14.83 21.26 -0.21
CA ALA A 534 -15.36 21.59 1.09
C ALA A 534 -14.86 22.97 1.56
N VAL A 535 -15.68 23.65 2.35
CA VAL A 535 -15.33 24.90 3.03
C VAL A 535 -15.21 24.58 4.52
N PRO A 536 -14.07 24.90 5.18
CA PRO A 536 -13.89 24.70 6.61
C PRO A 536 -14.69 25.77 7.37
N GLU A 537 -15.91 25.42 7.78
CA GLU A 537 -16.79 26.28 8.57
C GLU A 537 -17.08 25.63 9.92
N HIS A 538 -17.11 26.42 10.99
CA HIS A 538 -17.40 25.92 12.34
C HIS A 538 -18.61 26.65 12.92
N PRO A 539 -19.84 26.27 12.53
CA PRO A 539 -21.04 27.04 12.91
C PRO A 539 -21.26 27.13 14.42
N GLN A 540 -20.76 26.17 15.20
CA GLN A 540 -20.80 26.18 16.67
C GLN A 540 -19.64 26.96 17.32
N GLY A 541 -18.80 27.67 16.54
CA GLY A 541 -17.73 28.54 17.03
C GLY A 541 -16.46 27.83 17.53
N THR A 542 -16.36 26.51 17.38
CA THR A 542 -15.25 25.67 17.89
C THR A 542 -13.87 26.15 17.43
N ALA A 543 -13.74 26.67 16.20
CA ALA A 543 -12.51 27.27 15.67
C ALA A 543 -12.04 28.54 16.41
N SER A 544 -12.94 29.23 17.11
CA SER A 544 -12.73 30.58 17.65
C SER A 544 -12.69 30.66 19.17
N PHE A 545 -13.07 29.58 19.88
CA PHE A 545 -13.07 29.61 21.33
C PHE A 545 -11.69 29.90 21.93
N PRO A 546 -11.64 30.68 23.03
CA PRO A 546 -10.42 30.87 23.80
C PRO A 546 -9.82 29.53 24.23
N LEU A 547 -8.50 29.42 24.10
CA LEU A 547 -7.79 28.22 24.53
C LEU A 547 -7.89 28.08 26.06
N GLN A 548 -8.15 26.86 26.52
CA GLN A 548 -8.22 26.53 27.95
C GLN A 548 -7.14 25.50 28.29
N ARG A 549 -6.49 25.70 29.44
CA ARG A 549 -5.58 24.69 30.00
C ARG A 549 -6.41 23.52 30.53
N ALA A 550 -5.98 22.31 30.23
CA ALA A 550 -6.58 21.06 30.71
C ALA A 550 -5.67 20.28 31.66
N GLY A 551 -4.36 20.56 31.64
CA GLY A 551 -3.37 19.91 32.48
C GLY A 551 -2.03 20.65 32.48
N GLY A 552 -0.99 19.99 32.99
CA GLY A 552 0.38 20.53 33.06
C GLY A 552 1.31 20.02 31.95
N GLU A 553 0.84 19.12 31.10
CA GLU A 553 1.68 18.40 30.16
C GLU A 553 1.99 19.21 28.91
N ARG A 554 3.15 18.90 28.30
CA ARG A 554 3.51 19.40 26.98
C ARG A 554 3.18 18.39 25.89
N VAL A 555 2.50 18.86 24.84
CA VAL A 555 2.06 18.06 23.69
C VAL A 555 2.22 18.88 22.41
N PHE A 556 2.95 18.36 21.42
CA PHE A 556 3.18 19.02 20.14
C PHE A 556 2.40 18.31 19.03
N GLY A 557 1.67 19.09 18.22
CA GLY A 557 1.09 18.63 16.96
C GLY A 557 2.12 18.73 15.84
N LEU A 558 2.33 17.62 15.14
CA LEU A 558 3.31 17.48 14.06
C LEU A 558 2.56 17.12 12.79
N TYR A 559 2.41 18.11 11.90
CA TYR A 559 1.73 17.93 10.62
C TYR A 559 2.71 17.98 9.46
N ARG A 560 2.53 17.09 8.49
CA ARG A 560 3.18 17.19 7.19
C ARG A 560 2.21 16.98 6.04
N ARG A 561 2.52 17.59 4.90
CA ARG A 561 1.94 17.35 3.57
C ARG A 561 2.89 17.85 2.49
N GLU A 562 2.53 17.70 1.23
CA GLU A 562 3.23 18.39 0.15
C GLU A 562 3.21 19.91 0.39
N GLY A 563 4.37 20.55 0.29
CA GLY A 563 4.55 21.99 0.55
C GLY A 563 4.61 22.41 2.02
N PHE A 564 4.35 21.50 2.97
CA PHE A 564 4.41 21.79 4.41
C PHE A 564 5.00 20.60 5.17
N GLN A 565 6.30 20.59 5.44
CA GLN A 565 7.05 19.43 5.98
C GLN A 565 7.49 19.63 7.44
N MET A 566 6.62 20.23 8.26
CA MET A 566 7.00 20.55 9.63
C MET A 566 7.25 19.30 10.47
N ALA A 567 6.42 18.26 10.34
CA ALA A 567 6.65 17.01 11.08
C ALA A 567 8.02 16.38 10.75
N ASP A 568 8.43 16.38 9.47
CA ASP A 568 9.75 15.86 9.05
C ASP A 568 10.89 16.60 9.77
N ALA A 569 10.84 17.94 9.77
CA ALA A 569 11.85 18.76 10.45
C ALA A 569 11.83 18.58 11.98
N ALA A 570 10.64 18.43 12.57
CA ALA A 570 10.47 18.24 14.00
C ALA A 570 11.01 16.88 14.46
N LEU A 571 10.68 15.80 13.74
CA LEU A 571 11.19 14.46 14.02
C LEU A 571 12.71 14.36 13.83
N ILE A 572 13.28 15.00 12.80
CA ILE A 572 14.74 15.09 12.65
C ILE A 572 15.36 15.85 13.82
N SER A 573 14.79 16.99 14.21
CA SER A 573 15.30 17.81 15.32
C SER A 573 15.24 17.04 16.64
N LEU A 574 14.19 16.25 16.86
CA LEU A 574 14.04 15.39 18.03
C LEU A 574 15.10 14.29 18.05
N LEU A 575 15.33 13.60 16.93
CA LEU A 575 16.39 12.60 16.79
C LEU A 575 17.78 13.21 16.99
N ASP A 576 18.02 14.43 16.50
CA ASP A 576 19.28 15.16 16.70
C ASP A 576 19.47 15.65 18.15
N ALA A 577 18.39 15.82 18.92
CA ALA A 577 18.43 16.20 20.33
C ALA A 577 18.58 15.02 21.31
N SER A 578 18.37 13.79 20.83
CA SER A 578 18.51 12.56 21.65
C SER A 578 19.91 12.40 22.24
N ARG A 579 19.97 11.81 23.45
CA ARG A 579 21.20 11.67 24.25
C ARG A 579 21.49 10.26 24.74
N ASP A 580 20.47 9.44 24.92
CA ASP A 580 20.61 8.13 25.55
C ASP A 580 20.06 7.01 24.66
N ARG A 581 18.75 7.04 24.37
CA ARG A 581 18.08 5.92 23.70
C ARG A 581 16.95 6.33 22.79
N ILE A 582 16.81 5.64 21.65
CA ILE A 582 15.68 5.75 20.74
C ILE A 582 15.02 4.37 20.58
N ASP A 583 13.75 4.26 20.97
CA ASP A 583 12.95 3.04 20.88
C ASP A 583 11.86 3.19 19.81
N LEU A 584 11.98 2.45 18.70
CA LEU A 584 11.13 2.52 17.51
C LEU A 584 10.26 1.27 17.39
N MET A 585 8.94 1.43 17.29
CA MET A 585 8.04 0.36 16.86
C MET A 585 7.29 0.84 15.63
N HIS A 586 7.61 0.27 14.47
CA HIS A 586 7.22 0.83 13.18
C HIS A 586 6.93 -0.24 12.14
N VAL A 587 5.87 -0.06 11.38
CA VAL A 587 5.51 -0.98 10.29
C VAL A 587 6.50 -0.95 9.12
N ASN A 588 7.08 0.21 8.81
CA ASN A 588 7.93 0.41 7.65
C ASN A 588 9.21 1.17 7.98
N PHE A 589 10.32 0.64 7.47
CA PHE A 589 11.69 1.15 7.41
C PHE A 589 12.12 1.04 5.94
N SER A 590 11.92 2.09 5.16
CA SER A 590 12.30 2.07 3.74
C SER A 590 13.41 3.05 3.40
N MET A 591 13.89 2.92 2.18
CA MET A 591 14.76 3.89 1.52
C MET A 591 13.95 4.67 0.48
N THR A 592 14.60 5.44 -0.41
CA THR A 592 13.94 6.07 -1.55
C THR A 592 13.17 5.06 -2.42
N LEU A 593 12.17 5.54 -3.18
CA LEU A 593 11.41 4.72 -4.12
C LEU A 593 12.32 3.98 -5.12
N ARG A 594 13.46 4.55 -5.50
CA ARG A 594 14.44 3.88 -6.38
C ARG A 594 14.91 2.55 -5.76
N CYS A 595 15.14 2.54 -4.46
CA CYS A 595 15.54 1.34 -3.73
C CYS A 595 14.41 0.33 -3.57
N THR A 596 13.20 0.80 -3.26
CA THR A 596 12.00 -0.05 -3.26
C THR A 596 11.76 -0.70 -4.63
N LEU A 597 12.18 -0.08 -5.74
CA LEU A 597 12.07 -0.68 -7.08
C LEU A 597 13.26 -1.59 -7.44
N ALA A 598 14.35 -1.53 -6.68
CA ALA A 598 15.58 -2.30 -6.90
C ALA A 598 15.60 -3.63 -6.11
N LEU A 599 14.43 -4.17 -5.72
CA LEU A 599 14.30 -5.40 -4.90
C LEU A 599 15.11 -6.59 -5.44
N LEU A 600 15.28 -6.68 -6.76
CA LEU A 600 16.02 -7.75 -7.42
C LEU A 600 17.55 -7.55 -7.40
N ASN A 601 18.03 -6.36 -7.01
CA ASN A 601 19.44 -6.05 -6.84
C ASN A 601 19.66 -4.93 -5.80
N PRO A 602 19.52 -5.22 -4.50
CA PRO A 602 19.71 -4.23 -3.43
C PRO A 602 21.13 -3.67 -3.35
N ARG A 603 22.11 -4.25 -4.04
CA ARG A 603 23.46 -3.65 -4.18
C ARG A 603 23.44 -2.30 -4.92
N LEU A 604 22.32 -1.97 -5.57
CA LEU A 604 22.11 -0.66 -6.20
C LEU A 604 21.64 0.41 -5.20
N CYS A 605 21.37 0.02 -3.94
CA CYS A 605 20.99 0.91 -2.86
C CYS A 605 22.21 1.32 -2.05
N THR A 606 22.43 2.63 -1.93
CA THR A 606 23.53 3.16 -1.12
C THR A 606 22.99 4.09 -0.06
N PHE A 607 23.60 4.10 1.12
CA PHE A 607 23.24 5.07 2.16
C PHE A 607 23.42 6.51 1.65
N GLY A 608 24.53 6.78 0.96
CA GLY A 608 24.84 8.10 0.40
C GLY A 608 23.72 8.66 -0.49
N ALA A 609 23.25 7.90 -1.48
CA ALA A 609 22.26 8.38 -2.44
C ALA A 609 20.80 8.16 -2.02
N ASP A 610 20.51 7.08 -1.26
CA ASP A 610 19.15 6.58 -1.10
C ASP A 610 18.63 6.63 0.35
N ALA A 611 19.47 6.99 1.33
CA ALA A 611 19.01 7.12 2.72
C ALA A 611 18.04 8.30 2.88
N LEU A 612 16.89 8.01 3.51
CA LEU A 612 15.91 9.02 3.89
C LEU A 612 16.41 9.88 5.07
N PRO A 613 15.85 11.08 5.28
CA PRO A 613 16.33 12.00 6.32
C PRO A 613 16.37 11.40 7.73
N TRP A 614 15.39 10.57 8.09
CA TRP A 614 15.35 9.89 9.38
C TRP A 614 16.51 8.90 9.56
N MET A 615 16.90 8.15 8.52
CA MET A 615 18.04 7.21 8.58
C MET A 615 19.33 7.96 8.89
N ARG A 616 19.51 9.13 8.26
CA ARG A 616 20.67 10.00 8.50
C ARG A 616 20.67 10.56 9.92
N ALA A 617 19.50 10.90 10.45
CA ALA A 617 19.37 11.35 11.84
C ALA A 617 19.68 10.23 12.84
N LEU A 618 19.27 8.98 12.57
CA LEU A 618 19.64 7.82 13.37
C LEU A 618 21.15 7.56 13.37
N VAL A 619 21.81 7.62 12.21
CA VAL A 619 23.27 7.49 12.15
C VAL A 619 23.96 8.59 12.96
N ARG A 620 23.53 9.86 12.82
CA ARG A 620 24.05 10.96 13.65
C ARG A 620 23.81 10.75 15.14
N ALA A 621 22.68 10.14 15.54
CA ALA A 621 22.43 9.81 16.93
C ALA A 621 23.39 8.72 17.44
N ALA A 622 23.60 7.66 16.66
CA ALA A 622 24.56 6.61 16.99
C ALA A 622 26.00 7.16 17.13
N GLU A 623 26.41 8.09 16.27
CA GLU A 623 27.71 8.78 16.36
C GLU A 623 27.89 9.56 17.67
N ARG A 624 26.79 10.05 18.27
CA ARG A 624 26.80 10.71 19.58
C ARG A 624 26.71 9.72 20.74
N GLY A 625 26.70 8.42 20.47
CA GLY A 625 26.62 7.35 21.47
C GLY A 625 25.20 6.91 21.83
N VAL A 626 24.17 7.40 21.16
CA VAL A 626 22.78 7.02 21.42
C VAL A 626 22.53 5.56 20.99
N THR A 627 21.88 4.78 21.84
CA THR A 627 21.45 3.41 21.51
C THR A 627 20.10 3.43 20.81
N ILE A 628 19.97 2.68 19.72
CA ILE A 628 18.76 2.62 18.90
C ILE A 628 18.23 1.18 18.91
N ARG A 629 16.96 1.04 19.26
CA ARG A 629 16.23 -0.23 19.28
C ARG A 629 15.03 -0.13 18.35
N ALA A 630 14.90 -1.06 17.41
CA ALA A 630 13.81 -1.08 16.45
C ALA A 630 13.04 -2.40 16.48
N ILE A 631 11.71 -2.34 16.58
CA ILE A 631 10.80 -3.46 16.34
C ILE A 631 10.06 -3.16 15.04
N VAL A 632 10.18 -4.05 14.05
CA VAL A 632 9.64 -3.84 12.71
C VAL A 632 8.93 -5.07 12.16
N ARG A 633 8.07 -4.87 11.15
CA ARG A 633 7.35 -5.96 10.47
C ARG A 633 8.31 -6.80 9.62
N GLU A 634 8.20 -8.12 9.66
CA GLU A 634 9.02 -9.04 8.83
C GLU A 634 8.36 -9.37 7.49
N GLU A 635 7.04 -9.52 7.47
CA GLU A 635 6.32 -10.19 6.40
C GLU A 635 5.78 -9.25 5.30
N GLY A 636 5.51 -9.84 4.14
CA GLY A 636 4.89 -9.17 2.99
C GLY A 636 5.78 -8.15 2.30
N PHE A 637 5.18 -7.31 1.45
CA PHE A 637 5.91 -6.28 0.70
C PHE A 637 6.58 -5.25 1.62
N LEU A 638 5.88 -4.81 2.66
CA LEU A 638 6.41 -3.87 3.65
C LEU A 638 7.58 -4.50 4.43
N GLY A 639 7.49 -5.80 4.72
CA GLY A 639 8.58 -6.58 5.30
C GLY A 639 9.82 -6.61 4.41
N LEU A 640 9.67 -6.84 3.11
CA LEU A 640 10.79 -6.81 2.16
C LEU A 640 11.49 -5.44 2.13
N GLU A 641 10.74 -4.35 2.19
CA GLU A 641 11.31 -3.00 2.30
C GLU A 641 12.09 -2.83 3.61
N ASN A 642 11.55 -3.34 4.73
CA ASN A 642 12.21 -3.33 6.03
C ASN A 642 13.55 -4.07 5.98
N HIS A 643 13.62 -5.23 5.32
CA HIS A 643 14.86 -5.97 5.13
C HIS A 643 15.93 -5.12 4.43
N ILE A 644 15.56 -4.41 3.36
CA ILE A 644 16.49 -3.55 2.61
C ILE A 644 16.92 -2.34 3.44
N GLY A 645 15.97 -1.65 4.07
CA GLY A 645 16.25 -0.50 4.93
C GLY A 645 17.17 -0.87 6.09
N LEU A 646 16.90 -2.00 6.75
CA LEU A 646 17.74 -2.52 7.83
C LEU A 646 19.12 -2.95 7.34
N ALA A 647 19.24 -3.62 6.18
CA ALA A 647 20.52 -4.03 5.62
C ALA A 647 21.43 -2.82 5.37
N VAL A 648 20.89 -1.78 4.73
CA VAL A 648 21.67 -0.57 4.42
C VAL A 648 22.03 0.21 5.69
N LEU A 649 21.09 0.38 6.63
CA LEU A 649 21.38 1.08 7.89
C LEU A 649 22.43 0.34 8.73
N ARG A 650 22.33 -0.98 8.84
CA ARG A 650 23.32 -1.80 9.57
C ARG A 650 24.70 -1.75 8.92
N GLY A 651 24.77 -1.85 7.58
CA GLY A 651 26.04 -1.75 6.87
C GLY A 651 26.70 -0.38 7.05
N GLU A 652 25.92 0.70 6.99
CA GLU A 652 26.43 2.05 7.27
C GLU A 652 26.96 2.20 8.69
N LEU A 653 26.23 1.70 9.70
CA LEU A 653 26.67 1.73 11.09
C LEU A 653 27.91 0.87 11.31
N ALA A 654 27.97 -0.32 10.69
CA ALA A 654 29.14 -1.19 10.75
C ALA A 654 30.38 -0.56 10.13
N ALA A 655 30.24 0.10 8.97
CA ALA A 655 31.32 0.82 8.31
C ALA A 655 31.89 1.96 9.19
N ARG A 656 31.07 2.50 10.10
CA ARG A 656 31.47 3.53 11.08
C ARG A 656 31.92 2.95 12.43
N GLY A 657 31.90 1.63 12.61
CA GLY A 657 32.23 0.99 13.89
C GLY A 657 31.19 1.23 14.98
N LEU A 658 29.91 1.38 14.61
CA LEU A 658 28.77 1.71 15.49
C LEU A 658 27.73 0.59 15.56
N SER A 659 28.10 -0.65 15.19
CA SER A 659 27.17 -1.78 15.14
C SER A 659 26.49 -2.06 16.49
N GLU A 660 27.20 -1.83 17.60
CA GLU A 660 26.69 -2.01 18.97
C GLU A 660 25.65 -0.97 19.37
N ARG A 661 25.49 0.10 18.59
CA ARG A 661 24.49 1.16 18.84
C ARG A 661 23.13 0.85 18.24
N PHE A 662 22.98 -0.19 17.43
CA PHE A 662 21.72 -0.48 16.76
C PHE A 662 21.33 -1.96 16.87
N GLU A 663 20.17 -2.22 17.45
CA GLU A 663 19.53 -3.53 17.44
C GLU A 663 18.15 -3.41 16.80
N ALA A 664 17.84 -4.35 15.89
CA ALA A 664 16.50 -4.47 15.32
C ALA A 664 15.96 -5.88 15.52
N ARG A 665 14.65 -5.97 15.73
CA ARG A 665 13.90 -7.20 16.02
C ARG A 665 12.64 -7.28 15.18
N TRP A 666 12.22 -8.48 14.81
CA TRP A 666 10.96 -8.70 14.11
C TRP A 666 9.80 -8.68 15.10
N TYR A 667 8.71 -7.99 14.76
CA TYR A 667 7.51 -8.00 15.59
C TYR A 667 6.85 -9.38 15.52
N PRO A 668 6.44 -9.99 16.65
CA PRO A 668 5.78 -11.29 16.67
C PRO A 668 4.30 -11.16 16.26
N GLY A 669 4.06 -10.98 14.95
CA GLY A 669 2.73 -10.92 14.34
C GLY A 669 2.50 -9.69 13.45
N ALA A 670 1.24 -9.28 13.30
CA ALA A 670 0.87 -8.14 12.49
C ALA A 670 1.16 -6.80 13.20
N LEU A 671 1.97 -5.95 12.56
CA LEU A 671 2.36 -4.63 13.06
C LEU A 671 1.95 -3.54 12.09
N HIS A 672 1.31 -2.49 12.62
CA HIS A 672 1.02 -1.25 11.89
C HIS A 672 1.38 0.02 12.67
N ALA A 673 2.03 -0.08 13.84
CA ALA A 673 2.40 1.09 14.63
C ALA A 673 3.34 2.06 13.88
N LYS A 674 3.29 3.34 14.30
CA LYS A 674 4.24 4.39 13.91
C LYS A 674 4.64 5.19 15.15
N THR A 675 5.41 4.56 16.02
CA THR A 675 5.69 5.06 17.37
C THR A 675 7.18 5.12 17.66
N MET A 676 7.59 6.18 18.36
CA MET A 676 8.96 6.41 18.76
C MET A 676 9.01 6.98 20.18
N LEU A 677 9.86 6.42 21.04
CA LEU A 677 10.16 6.95 22.37
C LEU A 677 11.63 7.35 22.41
N VAL A 678 11.89 8.63 22.69
CA VAL A 678 13.24 9.21 22.76
C VAL A 678 13.61 9.53 24.21
N ASP A 679 14.77 9.04 24.63
CA ASP A 679 15.38 9.13 25.96
C ASP A 679 14.45 8.71 27.11
N GLY A 680 13.47 7.85 26.83
CA GLY A 680 12.44 7.45 27.79
C GLY A 680 11.50 8.58 28.21
N GLN A 681 11.51 9.72 27.49
CA GLN A 681 10.85 10.96 27.89
C GLN A 681 9.85 11.44 26.83
N MET A 682 10.26 11.55 25.57
CA MET A 682 9.41 12.08 24.49
C MET A 682 8.82 10.93 23.68
N LEU A 683 7.51 10.72 23.77
CA LEU A 683 6.76 9.75 22.96
C LEU A 683 6.13 10.44 21.75
N THR A 684 6.28 9.85 20.56
CA THR A 684 5.52 10.23 19.36
C THR A 684 4.57 9.11 18.94
N VAL A 685 3.31 9.45 18.65
CA VAL A 685 2.27 8.53 18.15
C VAL A 685 1.48 9.21 17.04
N GLY A 686 1.30 8.53 15.91
CA GLY A 686 0.56 9.11 14.79
C GLY A 686 0.58 8.24 13.55
N SER A 687 0.47 8.89 12.39
CA SER A 687 0.34 8.21 11.11
C SER A 687 1.63 8.17 10.28
N GLN A 688 2.65 8.97 10.62
CA GLN A 688 3.87 9.12 9.80
C GLN A 688 4.79 7.89 9.84
N ASN A 689 4.92 7.19 8.71
CA ASN A 689 5.81 6.04 8.59
C ASN A 689 7.29 6.46 8.41
N LEU A 690 8.24 5.57 8.71
CA LEU A 690 9.65 5.72 8.32
C LEU A 690 9.86 5.17 6.89
N HIS A 691 9.04 5.67 5.96
CA HIS A 691 8.89 5.17 4.59
C HIS A 691 8.96 6.31 3.56
N TYR A 692 9.39 6.06 2.32
CA TYR A 692 9.52 7.11 1.29
C TYR A 692 8.20 7.82 1.02
N SER A 693 7.07 7.10 1.11
CA SER A 693 5.75 7.69 0.93
C SER A 693 5.49 8.79 1.95
N SER A 694 6.06 8.76 3.16
CA SER A 694 5.89 9.80 4.16
C SER A 694 7.03 10.82 4.21
N TRP A 695 8.20 10.59 3.58
CA TRP A 695 9.38 11.47 3.69
C TRP A 695 9.85 12.09 2.36
N ALA A 696 9.26 11.69 1.23
CA ALA A 696 9.55 12.35 -0.04
C ALA A 696 8.98 13.79 -0.07
N PRO A 697 9.46 14.65 -1.00
CA PRO A 697 8.90 15.99 -1.17
C PRO A 697 7.38 16.00 -1.39
N ARG A 698 6.89 15.03 -2.18
CA ARG A 698 5.46 14.75 -2.43
C ARG A 698 4.91 13.64 -1.52
N GLY A 699 5.42 13.55 -0.30
CA GLY A 699 4.96 12.54 0.65
C GLY A 699 3.52 12.77 1.09
N LEU A 700 2.93 11.73 1.65
CA LEU A 700 1.57 11.67 2.16
C LEU A 700 1.32 12.76 3.20
N ASN A 701 0.05 13.14 3.36
CA ASN A 701 -0.33 14.00 4.48
C ASN A 701 -0.35 13.15 5.74
N GLU A 702 0.30 13.59 6.81
CA GLU A 702 0.46 12.83 8.04
C GLU A 702 0.25 13.71 9.25
N TYR A 703 -0.24 13.13 10.35
CA TYR A 703 -0.35 13.82 11.62
C TYR A 703 0.15 12.94 12.76
N THR A 704 0.99 13.52 13.62
CA THR A 704 1.61 12.87 14.77
C THR A 704 1.54 13.79 15.97
N LEU A 705 1.25 13.21 17.14
CA LEU A 705 1.41 13.90 18.42
C LEU A 705 2.74 13.49 19.06
N ALA A 706 3.44 14.45 19.65
CA ALA A 706 4.59 14.20 20.52
C ALA A 706 4.33 14.71 21.93
N THR A 707 4.68 13.97 22.97
CA THR A 707 4.45 14.40 24.36
C THR A 707 5.54 13.93 25.31
N THR A 708 5.84 14.77 26.29
CA THR A 708 6.67 14.49 27.46
C THR A 708 5.86 14.03 28.68
N ALA A 709 4.55 13.80 28.53
CA ALA A 709 3.69 13.39 29.62
C ALA A 709 4.24 12.11 30.29
N PRO A 710 4.61 12.13 31.59
CA PRO A 710 5.28 11.00 32.23
C PRO A 710 4.47 9.70 32.15
N ALA A 711 3.15 9.79 32.31
CA ALA A 711 2.26 8.64 32.20
C ALA A 711 2.25 8.01 30.79
N ALA A 712 2.35 8.84 29.73
CA ALA A 712 2.42 8.36 28.36
C ALA A 712 3.78 7.70 28.09
N ALA A 713 4.89 8.38 28.42
CA ALA A 713 6.24 7.87 28.22
C ALA A 713 6.47 6.55 28.98
N GLN A 714 6.10 6.48 30.27
CA GLN A 714 6.23 5.27 31.07
C GLN A 714 5.30 4.15 30.62
N GLY A 715 4.06 4.49 30.22
CA GLY A 715 3.11 3.52 29.69
C GLY A 715 3.62 2.84 28.42
N TYR A 716 4.07 3.63 27.46
CA TYR A 716 4.65 3.11 26.23
C TYR A 716 5.99 2.41 26.47
N ALA A 717 6.84 2.87 27.40
CA ALA A 717 8.09 2.18 27.73
C ALA A 717 7.85 0.74 28.20
N ARG A 718 6.82 0.50 29.03
CA ARG A 718 6.42 -0.86 29.44
C ARG A 718 5.96 -1.70 28.26
N GLU A 719 5.14 -1.11 27.39
CA GLU A 719 4.64 -1.77 26.19
C GLU A 719 5.78 -2.16 25.23
N PHE A 720 6.69 -1.23 24.93
CA PHE A 720 7.86 -1.48 24.11
C PHE A 720 8.73 -2.58 24.72
N ALA A 721 9.02 -2.52 26.02
CA ALA A 721 9.82 -3.53 26.71
C ALA A 721 9.17 -4.92 26.65
N PHE A 722 7.85 -5.01 26.78
CA PHE A 722 7.11 -6.25 26.63
C PHE A 722 7.33 -6.85 25.24
N PHE A 723 7.02 -6.11 24.17
CA PHE A 723 7.19 -6.62 22.81
C PHE A 723 8.65 -6.88 22.46
N TRP A 724 9.58 -6.03 22.91
CA TRP A 724 11.01 -6.23 22.74
C TRP A 724 11.44 -7.59 23.27
N SER A 725 10.95 -8.01 24.44
CA SER A 725 11.27 -9.32 25.04
C SER A 725 10.73 -10.51 24.25
N GLN A 726 9.66 -10.32 23.49
CA GLN A 726 9.01 -11.37 22.68
C GLN A 726 9.52 -11.40 21.24
N SER A 727 10.04 -10.27 20.75
CA SER A 727 10.53 -10.13 19.39
C SER A 727 11.86 -10.85 19.19
N PRO A 728 12.00 -11.74 18.20
CA PRO A 728 13.29 -12.32 17.83
C PRO A 728 14.18 -11.27 17.15
N PRO A 729 15.52 -11.43 17.19
CA PRO A 729 16.44 -10.61 16.40
C PRO A 729 16.03 -10.56 14.94
N ALA A 730 16.13 -9.38 14.32
CA ALA A 730 15.81 -9.23 12.91
C ALA A 730 16.96 -9.77 12.06
N GLU A 731 17.04 -11.08 11.89
CA GLU A 731 18.08 -11.72 11.07
C GLU A 731 17.82 -11.46 9.58
N LEU A 732 18.86 -11.01 8.88
CA LEU A 732 18.78 -10.72 7.44
C LEU A 732 19.31 -11.91 6.63
N PRO A 733 18.66 -12.26 5.51
CA PRO A 733 19.17 -13.26 4.59
C PRO A 733 20.62 -12.98 4.16
N GLY A 734 21.46 -14.02 4.07
CA GLY A 734 22.90 -13.86 3.82
C GLY A 734 23.26 -13.06 2.56
N TRP A 735 22.42 -13.09 1.52
CA TRP A 735 22.62 -12.31 0.29
C TRP A 735 22.41 -10.79 0.47
N LEU A 736 21.63 -10.38 1.48
CA LEU A 736 21.50 -8.98 1.91
C LEU A 736 22.63 -8.59 2.87
N SER A 737 23.05 -9.52 3.73
CA SER A 737 24.09 -9.29 4.74
C SER A 737 25.50 -9.19 4.15
N ALA A 738 25.80 -9.93 3.07
CA ALA A 738 27.14 -10.03 2.48
C ALA A 738 27.50 -8.88 1.50
N GLY A 739 26.60 -7.91 1.28
CA GLY A 739 26.75 -6.89 0.22
C GLY A 739 26.99 -5.46 0.68
N VAL A 740 26.94 -5.16 1.98
CA VAL A 740 26.88 -3.77 2.49
C VAL A 740 28.18 -3.35 3.21
N GLY A 741 29.32 -3.99 2.95
CA GLY A 741 30.55 -3.68 3.69
C GLY A 741 31.87 -4.13 3.08
N SER A 742 31.91 -4.40 1.77
CA SER A 742 33.18 -4.70 1.08
C SER A 742 33.29 -3.88 -0.21
N GLU A 743 33.71 -2.63 -0.07
CA GLU A 743 34.54 -1.98 -1.09
C GLU A 743 36.01 -2.11 -0.68
#